data_AF-A0A1D2VH47-F1
#
_entry.id   AF-A0A1D2VH47-F1
#
_cell.length_a   1.000
_cell.length_b   1.000
_cell.length_c   1.000
_cell.angle_alpha   90.00
_cell.angle_beta   90.00
_cell.angle_gamma   90.00
#
_symmetry.space_group_name_H-M   'P 1'
#
loop_
_entity.id
_entity.type
_entity.pdbx_description
1 polymer ?
#
loop_
_entity_poly.entity_id
_entity_poly.type
_entity_poly.pdbx_seq_one_letter_code
_entity_poly.pdbx_strand_id
1 'polypeptide(L)'
;MNTSADKIFVNNLSFNANIENDSWNKKANLPFKLSLQISTNINESGKNDDLSKSIDYAIISNNILNYFNQNSESSFIDEFDLLSKLSSNVIHQKNSNLNSNSCSSIEFKLTSFHSLIRPHNLQIVLNKPMVPTTSLLNNNTVIINGLKLLTLIGYYDFERIQKQYVSLDFSLDLNQFLFQRNLSQKSSKEYSLSIILNKIINYVENDSFFITIEALIYSISLILLNTFNLDCKINLSKLNAICHSDSVGIEIKRSLPSNSIKNFNTIQNAQHTTPSNIIATNINNLKINDTNKTNNFLDHTVYISFGSNQGNQVQNILIALQHLQSQAQIISLSSLYKTNPMYYLDQPSFINGAVKIKTKLSPLHLLHFLKKIEYDILQRVKYFDNGPRSIDLDILLYDELVFDNHNEITHENKSLDHLILPHPRMLERLFVLKPLLEIADPTFLHPVTKKSIHSHLNTLRSSTLNKQFSENEDLINIIPFPRYDHKKFLSFNFNTNENKTLIMGIINTTPDSFSDAGLNLQLEKSFKNVENMVYSGVDIIDIGGCSTRPGSKFVAPDEELNRVLPLIEAIRLSKDEKVRNVLISIDTFRAEVALKSVQAGADIINDISMGQFDDQMFNVVKETGVPYIIGHTKGKPDEMSKLDTYTKNSDPMIIEHPSSEHQSNLIEEEKILSDAICKELSLALLKAYKVGVKKWQIILDPGIGFAKNLKQNLSIMRAIPSIKNYSLTLKNKENLDGNEFISFKNLPILLGTSRKRFIGTITNEDISNGRLLGTAATVMACIGFQSDIIRVHDVESIKTICLMGDAIYKNIL
;
A
#
# COMPACT_ATOMS: atom_id res chain seq x y z
N MET A 1 -44.06 49.99 4.23
CA MET A 1 -43.06 49.26 3.41
C MET A 1 -41.69 49.66 3.95
N ASN A 2 -40.87 48.70 4.39
CA ASN A 2 -39.46 48.95 4.71
C ASN A 2 -38.76 49.34 3.41
N THR A 3 -38.70 50.64 3.11
CA THR A 3 -37.91 51.15 2.00
C THR A 3 -36.45 50.88 2.35
N SER A 4 -35.81 49.97 1.61
CA SER A 4 -34.35 49.90 1.57
C SER A 4 -33.81 51.31 1.32
N ALA A 5 -32.92 51.79 2.18
CA ALA A 5 -32.27 53.08 1.97
C ALA A 5 -31.61 53.11 0.58
N ASP A 6 -31.73 54.23 -0.13
CA ASP A 6 -30.97 54.52 -1.34
C ASP A 6 -29.47 54.55 -1.00
N LYS A 7 -28.61 54.32 -2.01
CA LYS A 7 -27.17 54.21 -1.78
C LYS A 7 -26.40 55.15 -2.70
N ILE A 8 -25.56 55.99 -2.11
CA ILE A 8 -24.52 56.74 -2.83
C ILE A 8 -23.21 55.99 -2.66
N PHE A 9 -22.49 55.73 -3.75
CA PHE A 9 -21.24 54.97 -3.71
C PHE A 9 -20.07 55.78 -4.28
N VAL A 10 -18.92 55.67 -3.61
CA VAL A 10 -17.62 56.15 -4.11
C VAL A 10 -16.72 54.93 -4.18
N ASN A 11 -16.19 54.63 -5.37
CA ASN A 11 -15.41 53.43 -5.59
C ASN A 11 -13.92 53.75 -5.73
N ASN A 12 -13.08 52.98 -5.03
CA ASN A 12 -11.64 52.85 -5.30
C ASN A 12 -10.83 54.17 -5.21
N LEU A 13 -11.10 55.02 -4.22
CA LEU A 13 -10.21 56.14 -3.89
C LEU A 13 -8.81 55.59 -3.56
N SER A 14 -7.83 55.94 -4.37
CA SER A 14 -6.47 55.39 -4.28
C SER A 14 -5.58 56.34 -3.49
N PHE A 15 -4.82 55.79 -2.54
CA PHE A 15 -3.88 56.54 -1.70
C PHE A 15 -2.78 55.60 -1.20
N ASN A 16 -1.68 56.17 -0.70
CA ASN A 16 -0.62 55.41 -0.04
C ASN A 16 -0.59 55.73 1.47
N ALA A 17 -0.29 54.74 2.31
CA ALA A 17 -0.15 54.92 3.75
C ALA A 17 0.99 54.09 4.33
N ASN A 18 1.62 54.62 5.39
CA ASN A 18 2.69 53.95 6.14
C ASN A 18 2.11 52.99 7.19
N ILE A 19 2.37 51.69 7.05
CA ILE A 19 2.02 50.66 8.05
C ILE A 19 3.30 50.18 8.75
N GLU A 20 3.26 50.01 10.07
CA GLU A 20 4.38 49.55 10.91
C GLU A 20 4.70 48.06 10.74
N ASN A 21 3.68 47.23 10.57
CA ASN A 21 3.80 45.79 10.32
C ASN A 21 3.33 45.47 8.90
N ASP A 22 4.20 45.75 7.93
CA ASP A 22 4.01 45.21 6.59
C ASP A 22 4.21 43.68 6.56
N SER A 23 4.15 43.14 5.35
CA SER A 23 4.50 41.77 4.98
C SER A 23 5.75 41.17 5.65
N TRP A 24 6.75 41.99 5.99
CA TRP A 24 8.02 41.59 6.58
C TRP A 24 8.16 42.04 8.05
N ASN A 25 7.07 42.47 8.69
CA ASN A 25 7.05 43.16 9.98
C ASN A 25 7.98 44.39 9.99
N LYS A 26 7.99 45.14 8.88
CA LYS A 26 8.74 46.38 8.72
C LYS A 26 7.79 47.53 8.39
N LYS A 27 8.28 48.75 8.61
CA LYS A 27 7.58 49.96 8.20
C LYS A 27 7.64 50.10 6.67
N ALA A 28 6.49 50.16 6.01
CA ALA A 28 6.42 50.34 4.56
C ALA A 28 5.27 51.27 4.14
N ASN A 29 5.51 52.04 3.07
CA ASN A 29 4.50 52.87 2.42
C ASN A 29 3.79 52.05 1.34
N LEU A 30 2.53 51.71 1.56
CA LEU A 30 1.78 50.75 0.73
C LEU A 30 0.59 51.41 0.04
N PRO A 31 0.21 50.96 -1.18
CA PRO A 31 -0.97 51.45 -1.88
C PRO A 31 -2.26 50.78 -1.37
N PHE A 32 -3.28 51.61 -1.15
CA PHE A 32 -4.62 51.20 -0.71
C PHE A 32 -5.70 51.77 -1.62
N LYS A 33 -6.84 51.07 -1.65
CA LYS A 33 -8.08 51.56 -2.26
C LYS A 33 -9.19 51.60 -1.21
N LEU A 34 -9.84 52.74 -1.05
CA LEU A 34 -11.01 52.91 -0.19
C LEU A 34 -12.26 53.09 -1.05
N SER A 35 -13.28 52.28 -0.79
CA SER A 35 -14.64 52.50 -1.29
C SER A 35 -15.57 52.86 -0.13
N LEU A 36 -16.55 53.72 -0.42
CA LEU A 36 -17.57 54.16 0.53
C LEU A 36 -18.96 53.86 -0.04
N GLN A 37 -19.85 53.36 0.79
CA GLN A 37 -21.27 53.24 0.48
C GLN A 37 -22.08 53.94 1.57
N ILE A 38 -22.74 55.03 1.20
CA ILE A 38 -23.52 55.89 2.08
C ILE A 38 -24.99 55.55 1.88
N SER A 39 -25.62 55.00 2.91
CA SER A 39 -27.05 54.68 2.90
C SER A 39 -27.86 55.93 3.26
N THR A 40 -28.67 56.43 2.34
CA THR A 40 -29.43 57.68 2.46
C THR A 40 -30.83 57.58 1.82
N ASN A 41 -31.60 58.66 1.77
CA ASN A 41 -32.84 58.78 1.02
C ASN A 41 -32.71 59.94 0.04
N ILE A 42 -32.76 59.66 -1.27
CA ILE A 42 -32.55 60.67 -2.32
C ILE A 42 -33.87 61.30 -2.82
N ASN A 43 -35.01 60.93 -2.25
CA ASN A 43 -36.33 61.33 -2.74
C ASN A 43 -36.53 62.85 -2.69
N GLU A 44 -36.03 63.53 -1.64
CA GLU A 44 -36.15 64.98 -1.55
C GLU A 44 -35.27 65.74 -2.55
N SER A 45 -34.03 65.27 -2.77
CA SER A 45 -33.14 65.87 -3.77
C SER A 45 -33.61 65.57 -5.19
N GLY A 46 -34.14 64.36 -5.44
CA GLY A 46 -34.59 63.93 -6.77
C GLY A 46 -35.92 64.53 -7.21
N LYS A 47 -36.87 64.75 -6.30
CA LYS A 47 -38.19 65.34 -6.63
C LYS A 47 -38.10 66.80 -7.10
N ASN A 48 -37.20 67.56 -6.50
CA ASN A 48 -37.09 69.01 -6.71
C ASN A 48 -35.79 69.42 -7.41
N ASP A 49 -34.98 68.45 -7.85
CA ASP A 49 -33.62 68.65 -8.38
C ASP A 49 -32.79 69.61 -7.50
N ASP A 50 -32.85 69.38 -6.19
CA ASP A 50 -32.32 70.29 -5.18
C ASP A 50 -30.94 69.81 -4.68
N LEU A 51 -29.89 70.47 -5.17
CA LEU A 51 -28.50 70.19 -4.81
C LEU A 51 -28.25 70.35 -3.30
N SER A 52 -28.96 71.26 -2.62
CA SER A 52 -28.76 71.53 -1.18
C SER A 52 -29.18 70.35 -0.29
N LYS A 53 -29.98 69.45 -0.83
CA LYS A 53 -30.45 68.23 -0.16
C LYS A 53 -29.68 66.98 -0.57
N SER A 54 -28.80 67.09 -1.56
CA SER A 54 -27.90 66.03 -2.00
C SER A 54 -26.67 65.93 -1.08
N ILE A 55 -26.06 64.75 -1.01
CA ILE A 55 -24.79 64.55 -0.31
C ILE A 55 -23.65 64.84 -1.29
N ASP A 56 -22.77 65.78 -0.93
CA ASP A 56 -21.60 66.10 -1.75
C ASP A 56 -20.49 65.06 -1.57
N TYR A 57 -20.56 64.01 -2.39
CA TYR A 57 -19.56 62.93 -2.42
C TYR A 57 -18.19 63.39 -2.93
N ALA A 58 -18.08 64.52 -3.63
CA ALA A 58 -16.81 65.09 -4.08
C ALA A 58 -16.04 65.71 -2.91
N ILE A 59 -16.72 66.48 -2.05
CA ILE A 59 -16.12 67.04 -0.83
C ILE A 59 -15.71 65.92 0.13
N ILE A 60 -16.54 64.89 0.32
CA ILE A 60 -16.20 63.73 1.18
C ILE A 60 -14.93 63.04 0.66
N SER A 61 -14.84 62.81 -0.65
CA SER A 61 -13.66 62.18 -1.27
C SER A 61 -12.41 63.04 -1.10
N ASN A 62 -12.51 64.36 -1.30
CA ASN A 62 -11.40 65.29 -1.12
C ASN A 62 -10.95 65.40 0.34
N ASN A 63 -11.88 65.38 1.30
CA ASN A 63 -11.55 65.40 2.73
C ASN A 63 -10.79 64.15 3.16
N ILE A 64 -11.18 62.99 2.64
CA ILE A 64 -10.46 61.72 2.86
C ILE A 64 -9.03 61.84 2.33
N LEU A 65 -8.85 62.26 1.07
CA LEU A 65 -7.53 62.43 0.46
C LEU A 65 -6.67 63.46 1.20
N ASN A 66 -7.26 64.58 1.62
CA ASN A 66 -6.57 65.63 2.39
C ASN A 66 -6.12 65.13 3.76
N TYR A 67 -6.96 64.36 4.46
CA TYR A 67 -6.59 63.74 5.73
C TYR A 67 -5.36 62.84 5.56
N PHE A 68 -5.26 62.08 4.47
CA PHE A 68 -4.06 61.28 4.18
C PHE A 68 -2.84 62.14 3.89
N ASN A 69 -2.98 63.15 3.02
CA ASN A 69 -1.85 64.02 2.67
C ASN A 69 -1.26 64.70 3.92
N GLN A 70 -2.12 65.13 4.84
CA GLN A 70 -1.73 65.75 6.13
C GLN A 70 -1.15 64.75 7.13
N ASN A 71 -1.53 63.48 7.07
CA ASN A 71 -1.07 62.42 7.98
C ASN A 71 -0.09 61.44 7.29
N SER A 72 0.55 61.86 6.20
CA SER A 72 1.40 61.00 5.36
C SER A 72 2.63 60.46 6.10
N GLU A 73 3.11 61.15 7.14
CA GLU A 73 4.23 60.71 7.99
C GLU A 73 3.79 59.83 9.18
N SER A 74 2.50 59.82 9.52
CA SER A 74 1.99 59.01 10.63
C SER A 74 2.02 57.52 10.30
N SER A 75 2.45 56.71 11.26
CA SER A 75 2.54 55.26 11.11
C SER A 75 1.30 54.60 11.71
N PHE A 76 0.64 53.75 10.94
CA PHE A 76 -0.51 52.96 11.39
C PHE A 76 -0.05 51.56 11.80
N ILE A 77 -0.68 50.97 12.83
CA ILE A 77 -0.28 49.65 13.34
C ILE A 77 -0.55 48.56 12.30
N ASP A 78 -1.74 48.61 11.70
CA ASP A 78 -2.24 47.68 10.68
C ASP A 78 -3.35 48.34 9.84
N GLU A 79 -3.88 47.61 8.85
CA GLU A 79 -4.93 48.08 7.95
C GLU A 79 -6.25 48.38 8.66
N PHE A 80 -6.51 47.73 9.81
CA PHE A 80 -7.68 48.00 10.61
C PHE A 80 -7.56 49.33 11.35
N ASP A 81 -6.41 49.60 12.00
CA ASP A 81 -6.11 50.87 12.66
C ASP A 81 -6.25 52.04 11.67
N LEU A 82 -5.75 51.85 10.45
CA LEU A 82 -5.93 52.76 9.33
C LEU A 82 -7.41 53.02 9.04
N LEU A 83 -8.20 51.98 8.76
CA LEU A 83 -9.63 52.13 8.43
C LEU A 83 -10.47 52.69 9.59
N SER A 84 -10.13 52.32 10.82
CA SER A 84 -10.81 52.78 12.03
C SER A 84 -10.62 54.28 12.25
N LYS A 85 -9.37 54.78 12.14
CA LYS A 85 -9.06 56.22 12.23
C LYS A 85 -9.70 57.01 11.10
N LEU A 86 -9.66 56.49 9.87
CA LEU A 86 -10.28 57.14 8.71
C LEU A 86 -11.78 57.27 8.85
N SER A 87 -12.45 56.16 9.17
CA SER A 87 -13.90 56.15 9.33
C SER A 87 -14.35 57.03 10.49
N SER A 88 -13.56 57.13 11.57
CA SER A 88 -13.82 58.06 12.65
C SER A 88 -13.64 59.52 12.22
N ASN A 89 -12.61 59.86 11.44
CA ASN A 89 -12.42 61.22 10.94
C ASN A 89 -13.56 61.66 10.00
N VAL A 90 -13.99 60.79 9.08
CA VAL A 90 -15.13 61.07 8.17
C VAL A 90 -16.42 61.33 8.95
N ILE A 91 -16.64 60.62 10.07
CA ILE A 91 -17.81 60.82 10.94
C ILE A 91 -17.65 62.06 11.84
N HIS A 92 -16.45 62.31 12.37
CA HIS A 92 -16.19 63.43 13.28
C HIS A 92 -16.19 64.79 12.58
N GLN A 93 -15.82 64.83 11.30
CA GLN A 93 -16.00 66.02 10.45
C GLN A 93 -17.50 66.22 10.18
N LYS A 94 -18.22 66.68 11.21
CA LYS A 94 -19.65 67.08 11.24
C LYS A 94 -19.94 68.34 10.40
N ASN A 95 -19.23 68.52 9.30
CA ASN A 95 -19.29 69.74 8.51
C ASN A 95 -20.39 69.61 7.48
N SER A 96 -21.55 70.23 7.74
CA SER A 96 -22.58 70.81 6.83
C SER A 96 -23.09 70.03 5.59
N ASN A 97 -22.45 68.93 5.19
CA ASN A 97 -22.54 68.32 3.86
C ASN A 97 -22.99 66.85 3.92
N LEU A 98 -22.89 66.23 5.10
CA LEU A 98 -23.62 65.03 5.46
C LEU A 98 -24.90 65.51 6.17
N ASN A 99 -25.99 65.68 5.43
CA ASN A 99 -27.29 65.99 6.03
C ASN A 99 -27.63 64.87 7.05
N SER A 100 -27.47 65.16 8.34
CA SER A 100 -27.54 64.17 9.42
C SER A 100 -28.91 63.51 9.56
N ASN A 101 -29.94 64.11 8.94
CA ASN A 101 -31.31 63.60 8.97
C ASN A 101 -31.62 62.61 7.82
N SER A 102 -30.76 62.49 6.80
CA SER A 102 -30.98 61.58 5.66
C SER A 102 -30.02 60.37 5.63
N CYS A 103 -28.80 60.51 6.16
CA CYS A 103 -27.83 59.40 6.20
C CYS A 103 -28.08 58.46 7.40
N SER A 104 -28.23 57.17 7.12
CA SER A 104 -28.47 56.14 8.14
C SER A 104 -27.20 55.37 8.54
N SER A 105 -26.31 55.07 7.59
CA SER A 105 -25.07 54.33 7.80
C SER A 105 -24.07 54.59 6.68
N ILE A 106 -22.79 54.42 7.01
CA ILE A 106 -21.69 54.46 6.03
C ILE A 106 -20.90 53.15 6.16
N GLU A 107 -20.80 52.43 5.05
CA GLU A 107 -19.90 51.28 4.92
C GLU A 107 -18.59 51.75 4.29
N PHE A 108 -17.49 51.45 4.97
CA PHE A 108 -16.12 51.69 4.51
C PHE A 108 -15.49 50.37 4.12
N LYS A 109 -14.99 50.28 2.89
CA LYS A 109 -14.28 49.12 2.37
C LYS A 109 -12.86 49.49 1.99
N LEU A 110 -11.90 49.07 2.81
CA LEU A 110 -10.47 49.23 2.53
C LEU A 110 -9.96 47.96 1.83
N THR A 111 -9.27 48.12 0.71
CA THR A 111 -8.61 47.03 -0.02
C THR A 111 -7.11 47.31 -0.10
N SER A 112 -6.31 46.28 0.20
CA SER A 112 -4.86 46.29 0.11
C SER A 112 -4.39 45.13 -0.77
N PHE A 113 -3.45 45.38 -1.68
CA PHE A 113 -2.98 44.38 -2.68
C PHE A 113 -1.61 43.79 -2.34
N HIS A 114 -0.84 44.42 -1.44
CA HIS A 114 0.54 44.04 -1.13
C HIS A 114 0.90 44.17 0.35
N SER A 115 -0.09 44.33 1.24
CA SER A 115 0.21 44.45 2.66
C SER A 115 0.64 43.12 3.28
N LEU A 116 0.26 41.99 2.68
CA LEU A 116 0.64 40.63 3.08
C LEU A 116 1.27 39.87 1.91
N ILE A 117 2.29 39.04 2.19
CA ILE A 117 3.18 38.43 1.16
C ILE A 117 2.45 37.48 0.18
N ARG A 118 1.41 36.79 0.65
CA ARG A 118 0.82 35.62 -0.04
C ARG A 118 -0.62 35.78 -0.52
N PRO A 119 -1.54 36.48 0.17
CA PRO A 119 -2.88 36.68 -0.37
C PRO A 119 -2.88 37.69 -1.52
N HIS A 120 -3.79 37.52 -2.47
CA HIS A 120 -3.96 38.43 -3.61
C HIS A 120 -4.47 39.82 -3.17
N ASN A 121 -5.38 39.85 -2.20
CA ASN A 121 -5.75 41.08 -1.51
C ASN A 121 -6.34 40.78 -0.13
N LEU A 122 -6.25 41.78 0.74
CA LEU A 122 -6.94 41.85 2.01
C LEU A 122 -7.95 42.99 1.94
N GLN A 123 -9.21 42.69 2.29
CA GLN A 123 -10.30 43.65 2.37
C GLN A 123 -10.82 43.73 3.80
N ILE A 124 -11.01 44.94 4.31
CA ILE A 124 -11.66 45.18 5.59
C ILE A 124 -12.91 46.01 5.31
N VAL A 125 -14.06 45.47 5.72
CA VAL A 125 -15.37 46.12 5.62
C VAL A 125 -15.79 46.54 7.02
N LEU A 126 -15.99 47.84 7.20
CA LEU A 126 -16.43 48.46 8.44
C LEU A 126 -17.73 49.22 8.20
N ASN A 127 -18.81 48.79 8.83
CA ASN A 127 -20.09 49.48 8.79
C ASN A 127 -20.27 50.32 10.05
N LYS A 128 -20.41 51.65 9.88
CA LYS A 128 -20.66 52.59 10.97
C LYS A 128 -22.05 53.23 10.82
N PRO A 129 -23.01 52.92 11.72
CA PRO A 129 -24.29 53.61 11.74
C PRO A 129 -24.11 55.07 12.23
N MET A 130 -24.93 55.99 11.72
CA MET A 130 -24.88 57.40 12.12
C MET A 130 -25.46 57.65 13.52
N VAL A 131 -26.34 56.75 13.98
CA VAL A 131 -26.88 56.73 15.34
C VAL A 131 -26.35 55.48 16.04
N PRO A 132 -25.83 55.58 17.28
CA PRO A 132 -25.39 54.40 18.02
C PRO A 132 -26.58 53.48 18.29
N THR A 133 -26.64 52.33 17.61
CA THR A 133 -27.63 51.28 17.82
C THR A 133 -27.10 50.22 18.78
N THR A 134 -27.95 49.72 19.68
CA THR A 134 -27.63 48.64 20.63
C THR A 134 -27.54 47.25 19.99
N SER A 135 -27.83 47.12 18.69
CA SER A 135 -27.75 45.86 17.96
C SER A 135 -26.31 45.52 17.58
N LEU A 136 -25.80 44.38 18.08
CA LEU A 136 -24.52 43.75 17.72
C LEU A 136 -24.38 43.35 16.23
N LEU A 137 -25.37 43.64 15.38
CA LEU A 137 -25.46 43.23 13.97
C LEU A 137 -24.78 44.23 13.02
N ASN A 138 -23.61 44.77 13.40
CA ASN A 138 -22.78 45.48 12.43
C ASN A 138 -22.00 44.44 11.63
N ASN A 139 -22.32 44.26 10.34
CA ASN A 139 -21.64 43.35 9.41
C ASN A 139 -20.21 43.82 9.12
N ASN A 140 -19.35 43.80 10.13
CA ASN A 140 -17.94 44.14 10.03
C ASN A 140 -17.17 42.87 9.70
N THR A 141 -16.46 42.85 8.59
CA THR A 141 -15.80 41.62 8.11
C THR A 141 -14.39 41.91 7.65
N VAL A 142 -13.49 40.97 7.94
CA VAL A 142 -12.19 40.87 7.27
C VAL A 142 -12.34 39.80 6.20
N ILE A 143 -11.96 40.11 4.97
CA ILE A 143 -11.99 39.18 3.84
C ILE A 143 -10.56 39.06 3.31
N ILE A 144 -10.04 37.85 3.32
CA ILE A 144 -8.74 37.51 2.73
C ILE A 144 -9.04 36.70 1.48
N ASN A 145 -8.54 37.16 0.33
CA ASN A 145 -8.74 36.49 -0.94
C ASN A 145 -7.41 36.02 -1.51
N GLY A 146 -7.41 34.81 -2.07
CA GLY A 146 -6.32 34.31 -2.88
C GLY A 146 -5.09 33.94 -2.09
N LEU A 147 -5.22 33.46 -0.85
CA LEU A 147 -4.08 32.94 -0.11
C LEU A 147 -3.62 31.64 -0.77
N LYS A 148 -2.55 31.73 -1.56
CA LYS A 148 -1.94 30.57 -2.22
C LYS A 148 -1.12 29.75 -1.24
N LEU A 149 -1.45 28.47 -1.08
CA LEU A 149 -0.81 27.49 -0.22
C LEU A 149 -0.34 26.30 -1.05
N LEU A 150 0.81 25.72 -0.73
CA LEU A 150 1.42 24.61 -1.46
C LEU A 150 1.39 23.33 -0.60
N THR A 151 0.56 22.36 -0.97
CA THR A 151 0.34 21.14 -0.17
C THR A 151 0.11 19.90 -1.04
N LEU A 152 0.23 18.70 -0.46
CA LEU A 152 -0.09 17.43 -1.11
C LEU A 152 -1.58 17.17 -0.92
N ILE A 153 -2.37 17.27 -2.00
CA ILE A 153 -3.82 17.15 -1.94
C ILE A 153 -4.41 16.76 -3.29
N GLY A 154 -5.32 15.78 -3.29
CA GLY A 154 -6.01 15.38 -4.50
C GLY A 154 -6.54 13.95 -4.46
N TYR A 155 -7.45 13.68 -5.40
CA TYR A 155 -8.12 12.40 -5.57
C TYR A 155 -7.27 11.41 -6.39
N TYR A 156 -6.50 11.90 -7.35
CA TYR A 156 -5.62 11.08 -8.18
C TYR A 156 -4.27 10.82 -7.51
N ASP A 157 -3.61 9.72 -7.88
CA ASP A 157 -2.36 9.30 -7.23
C ASP A 157 -1.22 10.29 -7.45
N PHE A 158 -1.09 10.82 -8.67
CA PHE A 158 -0.06 11.82 -8.99
C PHE A 158 -0.22 13.09 -8.12
N GLU A 159 -1.45 13.43 -7.75
CA GLU A 159 -1.75 14.62 -6.94
C GLU A 159 -1.30 14.46 -5.47
N ARG A 160 -1.05 13.23 -5.03
CA ARG A 160 -0.53 12.93 -3.68
C ARG A 160 0.98 12.76 -3.64
N ILE A 161 1.64 12.74 -4.81
CA ILE A 161 3.10 12.62 -4.93
C ILE A 161 3.73 14.01 -5.06
N GLN A 162 3.06 14.94 -5.77
CA GLN A 162 3.58 16.28 -6.03
C GLN A 162 2.75 17.37 -5.36
N LYS A 163 3.41 18.29 -4.65
CA LYS A 163 2.75 19.45 -4.02
C LYS A 163 2.10 20.32 -5.09
N GLN A 164 0.89 20.80 -4.81
CA GLN A 164 0.10 21.63 -5.69
C GLN A 164 -0.41 22.88 -4.96
N TYR A 165 -0.67 23.93 -5.73
CA TYR A 165 -1.26 25.14 -5.20
C TYR A 165 -2.76 24.96 -4.95
N VAL A 166 -3.18 25.28 -3.73
CA VAL A 166 -4.56 25.58 -3.38
C VAL A 166 -4.69 27.06 -3.06
N SER A 167 -5.86 27.62 -3.36
CA SER A 167 -6.21 29.00 -3.03
C SER A 167 -7.25 28.99 -1.91
N LEU A 168 -6.95 29.70 -0.84
CA LEU A 168 -7.84 29.87 0.30
C LEU A 168 -8.38 31.31 0.31
N ASP A 169 -9.69 31.44 0.29
CA ASP A 169 -10.40 32.67 0.62
C ASP A 169 -11.12 32.47 1.94
N PHE A 170 -11.09 33.44 2.83
CA PHE A 170 -11.91 33.35 4.03
C PHE A 170 -12.32 34.72 4.55
N SER A 171 -13.49 34.75 5.19
CA SER A 171 -13.99 35.91 5.90
C SER A 171 -14.18 35.64 7.38
N LEU A 172 -13.76 36.60 8.20
CA LEU A 172 -13.84 36.60 9.65
C LEU A 172 -14.79 37.70 10.13
N ASP A 173 -15.53 37.47 11.21
CA ASP A 173 -16.27 38.53 11.91
C ASP A 173 -15.30 39.44 12.67
N LEU A 174 -15.23 40.70 12.25
CA LEU A 174 -14.32 41.69 12.80
C LEU A 174 -14.68 42.07 14.24
N ASN A 175 -15.96 41.98 14.65
CA ASN A 175 -16.36 42.29 16.02
C ASN A 175 -15.84 41.24 17.00
N GLN A 176 -15.90 39.95 16.62
CA GLN A 176 -15.31 38.85 17.40
C GLN A 176 -13.79 38.97 17.45
N PHE A 177 -13.17 39.25 16.31
CA PHE A 177 -11.73 39.49 16.21
C PHE A 177 -11.24 40.58 17.16
N LEU A 178 -11.96 41.71 17.22
CA LEU A 178 -11.64 42.83 18.11
C LEU A 178 -11.93 42.52 19.59
N PHE A 179 -13.01 41.80 19.87
CA PHE A 179 -13.33 41.36 21.23
C PHE A 179 -12.21 40.50 21.82
N GLN A 180 -11.71 39.53 21.04
CA GLN A 180 -10.59 38.68 21.45
C GLN A 180 -9.28 39.48 21.58
N ARG A 181 -8.99 40.38 20.62
CA ARG A 181 -7.81 41.26 20.67
C ARG A 181 -7.80 42.14 21.93
N ASN A 182 -8.95 42.66 22.35
CA ASN A 182 -9.10 43.52 23.52
C ASN A 182 -9.08 42.75 24.86
N LEU A 183 -9.48 41.47 24.88
CA LEU A 183 -9.42 40.61 26.07
C LEU A 183 -7.99 40.14 26.39
N SER A 184 -7.10 40.07 25.40
CA SER A 184 -5.72 39.65 25.60
C SER A 184 -4.92 40.69 26.40
N GLN A 185 -4.80 40.50 27.72
CA GLN A 185 -4.00 41.36 28.60
C GLN A 185 -2.48 41.28 28.33
N LYS A 186 -2.02 40.34 27.49
CA LYS A 186 -0.62 40.16 27.08
C LYS A 186 -0.44 40.56 25.61
N SER A 187 -0.22 41.85 25.40
CA SER A 187 0.15 42.49 24.12
C SER A 187 -0.87 42.31 22.99
N SER A 188 -1.31 43.44 22.43
CA SER A 188 -2.09 43.57 21.19
C SER A 188 -1.46 42.92 19.94
N LYS A 189 -0.32 42.22 20.08
CA LYS A 189 0.44 41.51 19.05
C LYS A 189 -0.01 40.06 18.83
N GLU A 190 -0.58 39.35 19.82
CA GLU A 190 -0.96 37.91 19.68
C GLU A 190 -2.16 37.67 18.75
N TYR A 191 -3.03 38.67 18.57
CA TYR A 191 -4.18 38.63 17.67
C TYR A 191 -3.98 39.59 16.48
N SER A 192 -2.99 39.31 15.65
CA SER A 192 -2.80 39.97 14.35
C SER A 192 -3.17 39.03 13.21
N LEU A 193 -3.66 39.59 12.09
CA LEU A 193 -3.98 38.80 10.90
C LEU A 193 -2.76 38.03 10.37
N SER A 194 -1.57 38.60 10.52
CA SER A 194 -0.30 37.95 10.13
C SER A 194 -0.04 36.65 10.91
N ILE A 195 -0.35 36.60 12.21
CA ILE A 195 -0.15 35.39 13.04
C ILE A 195 -1.16 34.30 12.68
N ILE A 196 -2.43 34.67 12.50
CA ILE A 196 -3.48 33.73 12.06
C ILE A 196 -3.08 33.11 10.72
N LEU A 197 -2.64 33.94 9.77
CA LEU A 197 -2.18 33.49 8.46
C LEU A 197 -0.96 32.58 8.56
N ASN A 198 0.07 32.98 9.31
CA ASN A 198 1.26 32.16 9.49
C ASN A 198 0.95 30.80 10.14
N LYS A 199 0.00 30.75 11.08
CA LYS A 199 -0.45 29.50 11.70
C LYS A 199 -1.14 28.59 10.68
N ILE A 200 -2.03 29.14 9.84
CA ILE A 200 -2.68 28.39 8.76
C ILE A 200 -1.64 27.92 7.75
N ILE A 201 -0.73 28.79 7.30
CA ILE A 201 0.33 28.46 6.33
C ILE A 201 1.18 27.30 6.84
N ASN A 202 1.74 27.41 8.05
CA ASN A 202 2.59 26.36 8.60
C ASN A 202 1.84 25.04 8.76
N TYR A 203 0.59 25.10 9.21
CA TYR A 203 -0.23 23.90 9.34
C TYR A 203 -0.46 23.21 8.00
N VAL A 204 -0.80 23.96 6.94
CA VAL A 204 -1.14 23.41 5.62
C VAL A 204 0.08 22.92 4.84
N GLU A 205 1.23 23.60 4.97
CA GLU A 205 2.41 23.31 4.15
C GLU A 205 3.40 22.34 4.79
N ASN A 206 3.45 22.30 6.13
CA ASN A 206 4.46 21.54 6.89
C ASN A 206 3.85 20.45 7.78
N ASP A 207 2.74 20.74 8.48
CA ASP A 207 2.22 19.86 9.53
C ASP A 207 1.08 18.94 9.08
N SER A 208 0.69 18.97 7.80
CA SER A 208 -0.50 18.24 7.34
C SER A 208 -0.35 17.54 5.99
N PHE A 209 -1.02 16.39 5.91
CA PHE A 209 -1.16 15.58 4.71
C PHE A 209 -2.65 15.27 4.55
N PHE A 210 -3.33 15.97 3.64
CA PHE A 210 -4.76 15.80 3.43
C PHE A 210 -5.04 15.08 2.12
N ILE A 211 -5.88 14.05 2.19
CA ILE A 211 -6.35 13.35 0.99
C ILE A 211 -7.34 14.23 0.21
N THR A 212 -8.22 14.93 0.93
CA THR A 212 -9.37 15.64 0.35
C THR A 212 -9.43 17.12 0.76
N ILE A 213 -10.04 17.94 -0.09
CA ILE A 213 -10.26 19.39 0.14
C ILE A 213 -11.18 19.58 1.35
N GLU A 214 -12.16 18.68 1.54
CA GLU A 214 -13.08 18.60 2.67
C GLU A 214 -12.34 18.52 4.00
N ALA A 215 -11.36 17.62 4.12
CA ALA A 215 -10.61 17.40 5.35
C ALA A 215 -9.71 18.61 5.67
N LEU A 216 -9.09 19.19 4.63
CA LEU A 216 -8.25 20.38 4.76
C LEU A 216 -9.09 21.59 5.22
N ILE A 217 -10.19 21.89 4.51
CA ILE A 217 -11.04 23.04 4.86
C ILE A 217 -11.66 22.91 6.24
N TYR A 218 -12.07 21.70 6.63
CA TYR A 218 -12.56 21.41 7.97
C TYR A 218 -11.50 21.69 9.04
N SER A 219 -10.26 21.23 8.83
CA SER A 219 -9.17 21.42 9.79
C SER A 219 -8.78 22.90 9.95
N ILE A 220 -8.76 23.67 8.85
CA ILE A 220 -8.55 25.12 8.90
C ILE A 220 -9.66 25.80 9.73
N SER A 221 -10.92 25.37 9.58
CA SER A 221 -12.01 25.93 10.38
C SER A 221 -11.87 25.63 11.87
N LEU A 222 -11.34 24.45 12.24
CA LEU A 222 -11.06 24.13 13.64
C LEU A 222 -9.94 24.99 14.21
N ILE A 223 -8.92 25.35 13.41
CA ILE A 223 -7.88 26.29 13.86
C ILE A 223 -8.50 27.65 14.18
N LEU A 224 -9.33 28.18 13.28
CA LEU A 224 -9.99 29.48 13.48
C LEU A 224 -10.95 29.47 14.68
N LEU A 225 -11.75 28.42 14.83
CA LEU A 225 -12.71 28.30 15.93
C LEU A 225 -12.04 28.00 17.27
N ASN A 226 -11.17 27.01 17.35
CA ASN A 226 -10.65 26.52 18.64
C ASN A 226 -9.41 27.28 19.12
N THR A 227 -8.58 27.77 18.19
CA THR A 227 -7.34 28.49 18.55
C THR A 227 -7.60 29.98 18.70
N PHE A 228 -8.43 30.55 17.81
CA PHE A 228 -8.66 31.99 17.75
C PHE A 228 -10.06 32.42 18.20
N ASN A 229 -10.99 31.49 18.44
CA ASN A 229 -12.39 31.78 18.79
C ASN A 229 -13.09 32.69 17.77
N LEU A 230 -12.87 32.41 16.47
CA LEU A 230 -13.42 33.21 15.38
C LEU A 230 -14.39 32.38 14.53
N ASP A 231 -15.60 32.92 14.36
CA ASP A 231 -16.52 32.45 13.33
C ASP A 231 -15.92 32.71 11.95
N CYS A 232 -16.08 31.75 11.06
CA CYS A 232 -15.42 31.80 9.76
C CYS A 232 -16.32 31.28 8.64
N LYS A 233 -16.23 31.97 7.50
CA LYS A 233 -16.64 31.46 6.21
C LYS A 233 -15.37 31.24 5.39
N ILE A 234 -15.13 30.01 4.95
CA ILE A 234 -13.91 29.62 4.25
C ILE A 234 -14.32 29.05 2.90
N ASN A 235 -13.65 29.48 1.84
CA ASN A 235 -13.70 28.90 0.51
C ASN A 235 -12.30 28.41 0.16
N LEU A 236 -12.16 27.13 -0.17
CA LEU A 236 -10.90 26.52 -0.55
C LEU A 236 -11.03 25.96 -1.96
N SER A 237 -10.21 26.44 -2.88
CA SER A 237 -10.21 26.01 -4.28
C SER A 237 -8.87 25.39 -4.67
N LYS A 238 -8.94 24.28 -5.40
CA LYS A 238 -7.80 23.64 -6.03
C LYS A 238 -7.73 24.08 -7.48
N LEU A 239 -6.62 24.71 -7.85
CA LEU A 239 -6.38 25.21 -9.20
C LEU A 239 -6.12 24.03 -10.14
N ASN A 240 -6.67 24.06 -11.36
CA ASN A 240 -6.46 23.06 -12.41
C ASN A 240 -6.81 21.60 -12.03
N ALA A 241 -7.75 21.39 -11.09
CA ALA A 241 -8.12 20.05 -10.63
C ALA A 241 -8.79 19.18 -11.72
N ILE A 242 -9.52 19.80 -12.65
CA ILE A 242 -10.20 19.12 -13.76
C ILE A 242 -9.82 19.84 -15.06
N CYS A 243 -9.46 19.06 -16.10
CA CYS A 243 -9.23 19.58 -17.44
C CYS A 243 -10.45 20.40 -17.90
N HIS A 244 -10.23 21.63 -18.35
CA HIS A 244 -11.27 22.60 -18.74
C HIS A 244 -11.99 23.34 -17.60
N SER A 245 -11.43 23.33 -16.37
CA SER A 245 -11.88 24.20 -15.28
C SER A 245 -10.72 25.02 -14.71
N ASP A 246 -10.98 26.27 -14.34
CA ASP A 246 -9.97 27.12 -13.68
C ASP A 246 -9.68 26.63 -12.26
N SER A 247 -10.71 26.17 -11.53
CA SER A 247 -10.58 25.57 -10.20
C SER A 247 -11.82 24.79 -9.78
N VAL A 248 -11.65 23.90 -8.80
CA VAL A 248 -12.74 23.21 -8.08
C VAL A 248 -12.55 23.44 -6.59
N GLY A 249 -13.61 23.76 -5.85
CA GLY A 249 -13.47 24.12 -4.43
C GLY A 249 -14.72 23.86 -3.59
N ILE A 250 -14.55 24.06 -2.29
CA ILE A 250 -15.58 23.85 -1.27
C ILE A 250 -15.69 25.12 -0.42
N GLU A 251 -16.91 25.49 -0.07
CA GLU A 251 -17.19 26.54 0.89
C GLU A 251 -17.81 25.95 2.16
N ILE A 252 -17.31 26.36 3.33
CA ILE A 252 -17.91 26.06 4.63
C ILE A 252 -18.17 27.32 5.44
N LYS A 253 -19.20 27.27 6.28
CA LYS A 253 -19.47 28.26 7.33
C LYS A 253 -19.49 27.55 8.68
N ARG A 254 -18.79 28.12 9.65
CA ARG A 254 -18.70 27.61 11.02
C ARG A 254 -18.81 28.76 12.00
N SER A 255 -19.60 28.53 13.05
CA SER A 255 -19.79 29.47 14.14
C SER A 255 -19.71 28.77 15.48
N LEU A 256 -19.23 29.47 16.51
CA LEU A 256 -19.24 28.99 17.89
C LEU A 256 -20.69 28.81 18.39
N PRO A 257 -20.99 27.75 19.18
CA PRO A 257 -22.32 27.57 19.77
C PRO A 257 -22.63 28.73 20.71
N SER A 258 -23.82 29.33 20.56
CA SER A 258 -24.31 30.52 21.27
C SER A 258 -24.39 30.42 22.80
N ASN A 259 -24.11 29.25 23.39
CA ASN A 259 -24.13 29.00 24.84
C ASN A 259 -22.74 28.81 25.50
N SER A 260 -21.64 29.08 24.80
CA SER A 260 -20.27 28.87 25.34
C SER A 260 -19.69 30.06 26.11
N ILE A 261 -20.44 31.15 26.30
CA ILE A 261 -19.97 32.38 27.01
C ILE A 261 -20.19 32.31 28.54
N LYS A 262 -20.77 31.24 29.10
CA LYS A 262 -20.85 31.07 30.57
C LYS A 262 -20.05 29.84 31.02
N ASN A 263 -19.07 30.11 31.88
CA ASN A 263 -18.18 29.17 32.62
C ASN A 263 -16.80 28.88 31.99
N PHE A 264 -16.01 29.93 31.75
CA PHE A 264 -14.54 29.80 31.72
C PHE A 264 -13.99 29.83 33.16
N ASN A 265 -14.22 28.75 33.90
CA ASN A 265 -13.45 28.38 35.10
C ASN A 265 -13.82 26.95 35.53
N THR A 266 -13.82 25.99 34.61
CA THR A 266 -13.69 24.53 34.89
C THR A 266 -13.80 23.75 33.59
N ILE A 267 -12.79 23.82 32.72
CA ILE A 267 -12.40 22.69 31.86
C ILE A 267 -10.87 22.70 31.82
N GLN A 268 -10.26 22.31 32.94
CA GLN A 268 -8.85 21.93 33.00
C GLN A 268 -8.69 20.41 32.85
N ASN A 269 -9.76 19.64 32.58
CA ASN A 269 -9.72 18.18 32.45
C ASN A 269 -10.74 17.67 31.42
N ALA A 270 -10.57 18.07 30.16
CA ALA A 270 -11.05 17.28 29.03
C ALA A 270 -9.85 17.07 28.10
N GLN A 271 -9.43 15.82 27.96
CA GLN A 271 -8.33 15.40 27.10
C GLN A 271 -8.63 15.82 25.65
N HIS A 272 -8.07 16.95 25.24
CA HIS A 272 -8.02 17.34 23.84
C HIS A 272 -7.01 16.43 23.12
N THR A 273 -7.51 15.35 22.55
CA THR A 273 -6.82 14.60 21.50
C THR A 273 -6.81 15.45 20.24
N THR A 274 -5.74 16.21 20.02
CA THR A 274 -5.41 16.79 18.72
C THR A 274 -4.98 15.65 17.77
N PRO A 275 -5.32 15.71 16.46
CA PRO A 275 -4.80 14.74 15.48
C PRO A 275 -3.26 14.77 15.37
N SER A 276 -2.62 15.84 15.83
CA SER A 276 -1.16 15.97 15.91
C SER A 276 -0.52 15.24 17.09
N ASN A 277 -1.27 14.90 18.16
CA ASN A 277 -0.73 14.16 19.29
C ASN A 277 -0.64 12.64 19.07
N ILE A 278 -1.22 12.12 17.98
CA ILE A 278 -1.00 10.73 17.54
C ILE A 278 0.36 10.59 16.82
N ILE A 279 0.91 11.70 16.29
CA ILE A 279 2.16 11.69 15.52
C ILE A 279 3.35 12.18 16.37
N ALA A 280 3.13 13.09 17.33
CA ALA A 280 4.21 13.64 18.17
C ALA A 280 4.55 12.82 19.43
N THR A 281 3.73 11.85 19.84
CA THR A 281 3.97 11.09 21.09
C THR A 281 5.02 9.98 20.97
N ASN A 282 5.50 9.65 19.77
CA ASN A 282 6.53 8.61 19.57
C ASN A 282 7.98 9.13 19.52
N ILE A 283 8.22 10.44 19.69
CA ILE A 283 9.58 11.01 19.58
C ILE A 283 10.29 11.17 20.95
N ASN A 284 9.57 11.17 22.07
CA ASN A 284 10.15 11.52 23.38
C ASN A 284 10.29 10.38 24.42
N ASN A 285 9.96 9.13 24.08
CA ASN A 285 10.11 7.98 25.01
C ASN A 285 11.40 7.17 24.79
N LEU A 286 12.47 7.81 24.31
CA LEU A 286 13.82 7.26 24.29
C LEU A 286 14.57 7.66 25.57
N LYS A 287 14.21 7.05 26.71
CA LYS A 287 15.12 6.96 27.86
C LYS A 287 15.17 5.53 28.40
N ILE A 288 16.38 5.01 28.28
CA ILE A 288 16.90 3.70 28.65
C ILE A 288 16.59 3.38 30.11
N ASN A 289 16.18 2.13 30.37
CA ASN A 289 16.52 1.45 31.61
C ASN A 289 16.90 -0.02 31.29
N ASP A 290 18.13 -0.36 31.64
CA ASP A 290 18.70 -1.70 31.63
C ASP A 290 17.94 -2.65 32.57
N THR A 291 17.69 -3.89 32.11
CA THR A 291 18.30 -5.11 32.67
C THR A 291 17.67 -6.40 32.09
N ASN A 292 18.54 -7.25 31.52
CA ASN A 292 18.51 -8.72 31.40
C ASN A 292 17.40 -9.48 30.60
N LYS A 293 17.81 -9.92 29.39
CA LYS A 293 17.57 -11.22 28.70
C LYS A 293 16.13 -11.64 28.35
N THR A 294 15.71 -11.29 27.12
CA THR A 294 15.18 -12.15 26.02
C THR A 294 15.11 -11.28 24.74
N ASN A 295 15.62 -11.77 23.59
CA ASN A 295 15.71 -10.97 22.35
C ASN A 295 14.33 -10.76 21.70
N ASN A 296 13.57 -9.74 22.14
CA ASN A 296 12.34 -9.30 21.47
C ASN A 296 12.66 -8.19 20.45
N PHE A 297 12.49 -8.47 19.15
CA PHE A 297 12.86 -7.63 17.99
C PHE A 297 11.90 -6.48 17.64
N LEU A 298 10.97 -6.09 18.51
CA LEU A 298 9.87 -5.20 18.13
C LEU A 298 10.23 -3.72 18.18
N ASP A 299 10.00 -3.01 17.05
CA ASP A 299 9.32 -1.70 16.99
C ASP A 299 8.81 -1.35 15.56
N HIS A 300 9.41 -1.88 14.47
CA HIS A 300 9.07 -1.46 13.09
C HIS A 300 8.89 -2.62 12.09
N THR A 301 7.92 -2.48 11.17
CA THR A 301 7.70 -3.36 10.00
C THR A 301 8.28 -2.73 8.74
N VAL A 302 9.15 -3.45 8.04
CA VAL A 302 9.85 -2.93 6.86
C VAL A 302 9.73 -3.91 5.70
N TYR A 303 9.53 -3.38 4.50
CA TYR A 303 9.55 -4.14 3.25
C TYR A 303 10.77 -3.73 2.44
N ILE A 304 11.57 -4.72 2.04
CA ILE A 304 12.82 -4.51 1.30
C ILE A 304 12.74 -5.32 0.01
N SER A 305 13.04 -4.71 -1.15
CA SER A 305 13.28 -5.47 -2.38
C SER A 305 14.73 -5.91 -2.44
N PHE A 306 14.97 -7.09 -3.01
CA PHE A 306 16.31 -7.57 -3.33
C PHE A 306 16.43 -7.94 -4.80
N GLY A 307 17.61 -7.73 -5.37
CA GLY A 307 17.90 -8.06 -6.77
C GLY A 307 19.36 -8.44 -6.99
N SER A 308 19.62 -9.45 -7.82
CA SER A 308 20.98 -9.90 -8.16
C SER A 308 21.06 -10.31 -9.62
N ASN A 309 22.12 -9.89 -10.34
CA ASN A 309 22.38 -10.37 -11.70
C ASN A 309 23.81 -10.88 -11.96
N GLN A 310 24.70 -10.88 -10.96
CA GLN A 310 26.07 -11.39 -11.09
C GLN A 310 26.33 -12.66 -10.28
N GLY A 311 27.22 -13.51 -10.79
CA GLY A 311 27.67 -14.72 -10.09
C GLY A 311 26.54 -15.72 -9.85
N ASN A 312 26.57 -16.40 -8.69
CA ASN A 312 25.46 -17.23 -8.25
C ASN A 312 24.39 -16.36 -7.59
N GLN A 313 23.41 -15.96 -8.40
CA GLN A 313 22.42 -14.96 -8.03
C GLN A 313 21.58 -15.37 -6.81
N VAL A 314 21.14 -16.63 -6.74
CA VAL A 314 20.35 -17.16 -5.60
C VAL A 314 21.21 -17.26 -4.34
N GLN A 315 22.47 -17.68 -4.46
CA GLN A 315 23.38 -17.76 -3.33
C GLN A 315 23.65 -16.38 -2.71
N ASN A 316 23.82 -15.34 -3.54
CA ASN A 316 23.98 -13.97 -3.05
C ASN A 316 22.76 -13.52 -2.25
N ILE A 317 21.54 -13.83 -2.73
CA ILE A 317 20.29 -13.54 -2.02
C ILE A 317 20.23 -14.28 -0.68
N LEU A 318 20.59 -15.57 -0.65
CA LEU A 318 20.61 -16.36 0.58
C LEU A 318 21.58 -15.80 1.63
N ILE A 319 22.79 -15.40 1.19
CA ILE A 319 23.79 -14.76 2.05
C ILE A 319 23.26 -13.43 2.59
N ALA A 320 22.66 -12.59 1.74
CA ALA A 320 22.09 -11.32 2.15
C ALA A 320 20.99 -11.51 3.22
N LEU A 321 20.08 -12.47 3.03
CA LEU A 321 19.04 -12.79 3.99
C LEU A 321 19.60 -13.34 5.31
N GLN A 322 20.63 -14.17 5.26
CA GLN A 322 21.30 -14.68 6.47
C GLN A 322 21.92 -13.55 7.29
N HIS A 323 22.58 -12.59 6.65
CA HIS A 323 23.10 -11.41 7.35
C HIS A 323 21.99 -10.50 7.87
N LEU A 324 20.91 -10.34 7.10
CA LEU A 324 19.74 -9.56 7.53
C LEU A 324 19.12 -10.11 8.83
N GLN A 325 19.06 -11.44 8.98
CA GLN A 325 18.56 -12.11 10.18
C GLN A 325 19.35 -11.78 11.46
N SER A 326 20.58 -11.26 11.35
CA SER A 326 21.36 -10.85 12.52
C SER A 326 20.88 -9.56 13.19
N GLN A 327 20.13 -8.72 12.46
CA GLN A 327 19.63 -7.42 12.94
C GLN A 327 18.10 -7.27 12.81
N ALA A 328 17.42 -8.27 12.25
CA ALA A 328 15.99 -8.24 11.99
C ALA A 328 15.37 -9.64 11.99
N GLN A 329 14.08 -9.72 12.29
CA GLN A 329 13.30 -10.94 12.12
C GLN A 329 12.67 -10.95 10.73
N ILE A 330 12.95 -11.99 9.93
CA ILE A 330 12.23 -12.21 8.67
C ILE A 330 10.82 -12.72 8.98
N ILE A 331 9.81 -12.01 8.50
CA ILE A 331 8.39 -12.35 8.69
C ILE A 331 7.84 -13.09 7.48
N SER A 332 8.17 -12.64 6.27
CA SER A 332 7.73 -13.27 5.03
C SER A 332 8.68 -12.97 3.88
N LEU A 333 8.71 -13.88 2.92
CA LEU A 333 9.49 -13.77 1.68
C LEU A 333 8.53 -13.93 0.51
N SER A 334 8.73 -13.15 -0.55
CA SER A 334 8.06 -13.39 -1.82
C SER A 334 8.64 -14.61 -2.54
N SER A 335 8.02 -14.98 -3.64
CA SER A 335 8.64 -15.83 -4.66
C SER A 335 9.86 -15.14 -5.31
N LEU A 336 10.69 -15.92 -6.00
CA LEU A 336 11.78 -15.39 -6.82
C LEU A 336 11.31 -15.17 -8.26
N TYR A 337 11.77 -14.07 -8.86
CA TYR A 337 11.41 -13.68 -10.21
C TYR A 337 12.65 -13.45 -11.06
N LYS A 338 12.76 -14.18 -12.16
CA LYS A 338 13.74 -13.87 -13.21
C LYS A 338 13.16 -12.81 -14.14
N THR A 339 13.91 -11.74 -14.38
CA THR A 339 13.48 -10.61 -15.23
C THR A 339 14.62 -10.14 -16.12
N ASN A 340 14.27 -9.61 -17.30
CA ASN A 340 15.24 -8.90 -18.14
C ASN A 340 15.67 -7.59 -17.46
N PRO A 341 16.86 -7.07 -17.78
CA PRO A 341 17.30 -5.77 -17.29
C PRO A 341 16.39 -4.63 -17.79
N MET A 342 16.04 -3.68 -16.91
CA MET A 342 15.11 -2.59 -17.26
C MET A 342 15.78 -1.39 -17.97
N TYR A 343 16.99 -0.99 -17.55
CA TYR A 343 17.62 0.26 -18.01
C TYR A 343 18.81 0.02 -18.94
N TYR A 344 19.71 -0.89 -18.54
CA TYR A 344 20.89 -1.26 -19.33
C TYR A 344 20.67 -2.68 -19.84
N LEU A 345 20.36 -2.84 -21.13
CA LEU A 345 19.91 -4.12 -21.70
C LEU A 345 21.04 -5.14 -21.89
N ASP A 346 22.28 -4.67 -22.08
CA ASP A 346 23.46 -5.52 -22.31
C ASP A 346 24.07 -6.03 -21.00
N GLN A 347 23.26 -6.76 -20.20
CA GLN A 347 23.70 -7.40 -18.97
C GLN A 347 22.89 -8.67 -18.68
N PRO A 348 23.37 -9.55 -17.77
CA PRO A 348 22.60 -10.73 -17.39
C PRO A 348 21.24 -10.37 -16.77
N SER A 349 20.25 -11.24 -16.95
CA SER A 349 18.95 -11.16 -16.28
C SER A 349 19.10 -11.11 -14.76
N PHE A 350 18.16 -10.41 -14.11
CA PHE A 350 18.09 -10.31 -12.66
C PHE A 350 17.24 -11.44 -12.07
N ILE A 351 17.59 -11.88 -10.86
CA ILE A 351 16.66 -12.54 -9.93
C ILE A 351 16.26 -11.53 -8.87
N ASN A 352 14.96 -11.25 -8.80
CA ASN A 352 14.34 -10.27 -7.92
C ASN A 352 13.38 -10.93 -6.93
N GLY A 353 13.14 -10.24 -5.81
CA GLY A 353 12.10 -10.58 -4.84
C GLY A 353 11.96 -9.50 -3.77
N ALA A 354 11.17 -9.79 -2.74
CA ALA A 354 10.96 -8.90 -1.61
C ALA A 354 10.92 -9.68 -0.29
N VAL A 355 11.32 -9.02 0.78
CA VAL A 355 11.30 -9.53 2.15
C VAL A 355 10.58 -8.55 3.06
N LYS A 356 9.68 -9.07 3.91
CA LYS A 356 9.06 -8.36 5.01
C LYS A 356 9.81 -8.71 6.28
N ILE A 357 10.31 -7.70 6.99
CA ILE A 357 11.06 -7.87 8.23
C ILE A 357 10.45 -7.07 9.39
N LYS A 358 10.80 -7.46 10.60
CA LYS A 358 10.70 -6.62 11.80
C LYS A 358 12.08 -6.25 12.32
N THR A 359 12.28 -4.98 12.68
CA THR A 359 13.55 -4.50 13.22
C THR A 359 13.35 -3.35 14.21
N LYS A 360 14.38 -3.09 15.02
CA LYS A 360 14.50 -1.91 15.90
C LYS A 360 15.38 -0.81 15.30
N LEU A 361 16.08 -1.10 14.20
CA LEU A 361 16.97 -0.14 13.56
C LEU A 361 16.17 0.98 12.94
N SER A 362 16.52 2.25 13.20
CA SER A 362 15.92 3.38 12.49
C SER A 362 16.20 3.31 10.98
N PRO A 363 15.42 4.01 10.12
CA PRO A 363 15.56 3.91 8.67
C PRO A 363 16.99 4.11 8.14
N LEU A 364 17.72 5.11 8.66
CA LEU A 364 19.11 5.37 8.25
C LEU A 364 20.08 4.30 8.74
N HIS A 365 19.91 3.78 9.96
CA HIS A 365 20.74 2.67 10.46
C HIS A 365 20.50 1.39 9.67
N LEU A 366 19.24 1.12 9.29
CA LEU A 366 18.91 0.00 8.42
C LEU A 366 19.55 0.18 7.04
N LEU A 367 19.46 1.37 6.43
CA LEU A 367 20.10 1.66 5.14
C LEU A 367 21.62 1.41 5.19
N HIS A 368 22.30 1.94 6.23
CA HIS A 368 23.74 1.69 6.41
C HIS A 368 24.05 0.20 6.55
N PHE A 369 23.21 -0.55 7.28
CA PHE A 369 23.38 -1.99 7.43
C PHE A 369 23.17 -2.75 6.12
N LEU A 370 22.17 -2.37 5.31
CA LEU A 370 21.98 -2.95 3.98
C LEU A 370 23.17 -2.67 3.07
N LYS A 371 23.69 -1.44 3.04
CA LYS A 371 24.92 -1.11 2.28
C LYS A 371 26.12 -1.92 2.74
N LYS A 372 26.27 -2.17 4.04
CA LYS A 372 27.32 -3.07 4.55
C LYS A 372 27.20 -4.48 3.96
N ILE A 373 25.99 -5.01 3.83
CA ILE A 373 25.76 -6.31 3.17
C ILE A 373 26.19 -6.25 1.70
N GLU A 374 25.82 -5.17 0.99
CA GLU A 374 26.16 -5.01 -0.42
C GLU A 374 27.68 -4.90 -0.66
N TYR A 375 28.35 -3.94 0.00
CA TYR A 375 29.72 -3.55 -0.31
C TYR A 375 30.78 -4.35 0.48
N ASP A 376 30.56 -4.61 1.77
CA ASP A 376 31.59 -5.24 2.60
C ASP A 376 31.52 -6.77 2.52
N ILE A 377 30.30 -7.32 2.48
CA ILE A 377 30.06 -8.77 2.53
C ILE A 377 30.02 -9.37 1.13
N LEU A 378 29.13 -8.86 0.26
CA LEU A 378 28.94 -9.37 -1.10
C LEU A 378 29.76 -8.63 -2.15
N GLN A 379 30.68 -7.76 -1.71
CA GLN A 379 31.70 -7.10 -2.52
C GLN A 379 31.13 -6.47 -3.80
N ARG A 380 29.98 -5.80 -3.69
CA ARG A 380 29.36 -5.07 -4.79
C ARG A 380 30.33 -4.01 -5.32
N VAL A 381 30.58 -4.02 -6.62
CA VAL A 381 31.36 -2.99 -7.31
C VAL A 381 30.42 -2.12 -8.13
N LYS A 382 30.33 -0.82 -7.80
CA LYS A 382 29.52 0.14 -8.56
C LYS A 382 30.34 0.72 -9.71
N TYR A 383 30.22 0.15 -10.91
CA TYR A 383 30.87 0.69 -12.11
C TYR A 383 30.17 1.95 -12.63
N PHE A 384 28.84 1.91 -12.74
CA PHE A 384 27.97 3.02 -13.15
C PHE A 384 26.54 2.77 -12.64
N ASP A 385 25.66 3.78 -12.72
CA ASP A 385 24.27 3.63 -12.28
C ASP A 385 23.50 2.60 -13.10
N ASN A 386 22.76 1.71 -12.42
CA ASN A 386 22.01 0.58 -13.01
C ASN A 386 22.85 -0.51 -13.69
N GLY A 387 24.16 -0.54 -13.45
CA GLY A 387 25.04 -1.61 -13.93
C GLY A 387 24.85 -2.96 -13.21
N PRO A 388 25.57 -4.00 -13.66
CA PRO A 388 25.57 -5.32 -13.03
C PRO A 388 26.02 -5.28 -11.57
N ARG A 389 25.40 -6.11 -10.72
CA ARG A 389 25.65 -6.18 -9.28
C ARG A 389 25.42 -7.57 -8.68
N SER A 390 26.22 -7.89 -7.67
CA SER A 390 26.09 -9.12 -6.87
C SER A 390 24.81 -9.14 -6.03
N ILE A 391 24.41 -7.98 -5.49
CA ILE A 391 23.14 -7.78 -4.78
C ILE A 391 22.76 -6.29 -4.77
N ASP A 392 21.47 -6.00 -4.71
CA ASP A 392 20.84 -4.69 -4.48
C ASP A 392 19.78 -4.88 -3.39
N LEU A 393 19.74 -4.02 -2.37
CA LEU A 393 18.80 -4.08 -1.26
C LEU A 393 18.17 -2.69 -1.04
N ASP A 394 16.94 -2.50 -1.50
CA ASP A 394 16.22 -1.24 -1.41
C ASP A 394 15.10 -1.30 -0.38
N ILE A 395 15.06 -0.34 0.56
CA ILE A 395 13.94 -0.18 1.49
C ILE A 395 12.75 0.40 0.71
N LEU A 396 11.67 -0.35 0.59
CA LEU A 396 10.46 0.06 -0.13
C LEU A 396 9.49 0.83 0.76
N LEU A 397 9.19 0.26 1.92
CA LEU A 397 8.19 0.75 2.87
C LEU A 397 8.74 0.53 4.28
N TYR A 398 8.47 1.49 5.15
CA TYR A 398 8.87 1.46 6.55
C TYR A 398 7.68 1.93 7.38
N ASP A 399 6.92 1.00 7.97
CA ASP A 399 5.62 1.26 8.58
C ASP A 399 4.73 2.14 7.66
N GLU A 400 4.15 3.19 8.22
CA GLU A 400 3.43 4.25 7.52
C GLU A 400 4.27 5.52 7.31
N LEU A 401 5.59 5.43 7.47
CA LEU A 401 6.51 6.56 7.43
C LEU A 401 6.60 7.15 6.02
N VAL A 402 6.51 8.48 5.96
CA VAL A 402 6.94 9.29 4.81
C VAL A 402 8.17 10.07 5.26
N PHE A 403 9.32 9.84 4.62
CA PHE A 403 10.61 10.37 5.04
C PHE A 403 11.43 10.82 3.82
N ASP A 404 12.09 11.96 3.95
CA ASP A 404 13.01 12.50 2.95
C ASP A 404 14.08 13.35 3.67
N ASN A 405 15.34 12.91 3.63
CA ASN A 405 16.47 13.62 4.25
C ASN A 405 17.29 14.47 3.27
N HIS A 406 16.81 14.74 2.04
CA HIS A 406 17.54 15.51 1.03
C HIS A 406 17.98 16.91 1.53
N ASN A 407 17.23 17.50 2.47
CA ASN A 407 17.44 18.87 2.94
C ASN A 407 18.18 18.97 4.29
N GLU A 408 18.62 17.84 4.87
CA GLU A 408 19.35 17.86 6.15
C GLU A 408 20.84 18.14 5.91
N ILE A 409 21.21 19.42 6.00
CA ILE A 409 22.62 19.86 6.02
C ILE A 409 23.13 19.71 7.46
N THR A 410 24.03 18.76 7.71
CA THR A 410 24.74 18.67 8.99
C THR A 410 26.08 19.41 8.91
N HIS A 411 26.49 20.01 10.04
CA HIS A 411 27.72 20.81 10.14
C HIS A 411 29.03 20.00 10.02
N GLU A 412 28.94 18.69 9.78
CA GLU A 412 30.09 17.81 9.60
C GLU A 412 30.11 17.28 8.17
N ASN A 413 31.19 17.53 7.42
CA ASN A 413 31.42 17.12 6.03
C ASN A 413 31.47 15.57 5.83
N LYS A 414 30.39 14.85 6.14
CA LYS A 414 30.13 13.49 5.69
C LYS A 414 28.84 13.52 4.89
N SER A 415 28.90 13.16 3.61
CA SER A 415 27.71 12.97 2.79
C SER A 415 26.79 11.95 3.49
N LEU A 416 25.69 12.43 4.07
CA LEU A 416 24.64 11.55 4.58
C LEU A 416 24.12 10.71 3.41
N ASP A 417 23.88 9.43 3.68
CA ASP A 417 23.20 8.59 2.71
C ASP A 417 21.77 9.09 2.54
N HIS A 418 21.44 9.46 1.31
CA HIS A 418 20.13 9.98 0.97
C HIS A 418 19.09 8.84 0.97
N LEU A 419 17.99 9.03 1.68
CA LEU A 419 16.89 8.08 1.82
C LEU A 419 15.55 8.79 1.62
N ILE A 420 14.73 8.25 0.71
CA ILE A 420 13.35 8.64 0.48
C ILE A 420 12.45 7.43 0.74
N LEU A 421 11.44 7.61 1.59
CA LEU A 421 10.43 6.60 1.93
C LEU A 421 9.01 7.15 1.78
N PRO A 422 8.06 6.35 1.25
CA PRO A 422 8.25 5.10 0.50
C PRO A 422 9.18 5.28 -0.70
N HIS A 423 9.81 4.19 -1.17
CA HIS A 423 10.75 4.28 -2.28
C HIS A 423 10.08 4.89 -3.52
N PRO A 424 10.63 5.98 -4.09
CA PRO A 424 9.90 6.84 -5.04
C PRO A 424 9.48 6.11 -6.32
N ARG A 425 10.23 5.08 -6.74
CA ARG A 425 9.97 4.32 -7.97
C ARG A 425 9.32 2.96 -7.75
N MET A 426 8.88 2.64 -6.52
CA MET A 426 8.31 1.32 -6.23
C MET A 426 7.03 1.04 -7.02
N LEU A 427 6.24 2.09 -7.29
CA LEU A 427 4.99 2.01 -8.04
C LEU A 427 5.18 2.02 -9.55
N GLU A 428 6.42 2.14 -10.04
CA GLU A 428 6.76 2.17 -11.48
C GLU A 428 7.34 0.84 -11.98
N ARG A 429 7.74 -0.07 -11.08
CA ARG A 429 8.53 -1.26 -11.39
C ARG A 429 7.74 -2.53 -11.12
N LEU A 430 7.36 -3.32 -12.14
CA LEU A 430 6.59 -4.56 -11.90
C LEU A 430 7.41 -5.60 -11.12
N PHE A 431 8.73 -5.67 -11.35
CA PHE A 431 9.65 -6.54 -10.62
C PHE A 431 9.83 -6.18 -9.13
N VAL A 432 9.36 -5.01 -8.71
CA VAL A 432 9.26 -4.62 -7.29
C VAL A 432 7.83 -4.88 -6.78
N LEU A 433 6.84 -4.41 -7.53
CA LEU A 433 5.45 -4.45 -7.08
C LEU A 433 4.92 -5.89 -6.98
N LYS A 434 5.19 -6.78 -7.95
CA LYS A 434 4.69 -8.17 -7.90
C LYS A 434 5.19 -8.95 -6.68
N PRO A 435 6.51 -9.00 -6.39
CA PRO A 435 7.00 -9.57 -5.14
C PRO A 435 6.36 -8.95 -3.89
N LEU A 436 6.20 -7.63 -3.86
CA LEU A 436 5.62 -6.92 -2.72
C LEU A 436 4.17 -7.33 -2.47
N LEU A 437 3.37 -7.53 -3.53
CA LEU A 437 1.97 -7.96 -3.41
C LEU A 437 1.79 -9.35 -2.79
N GLU A 438 2.82 -10.18 -2.82
CA GLU A 438 2.76 -11.50 -2.19
C GLU A 438 2.92 -11.47 -0.67
N ILE A 439 3.46 -10.37 -0.12
CA ILE A 439 3.84 -10.26 1.29
C ILE A 439 3.21 -9.05 2.00
N ALA A 440 2.75 -8.06 1.26
CA ALA A 440 1.99 -6.92 1.78
C ALA A 440 0.51 -7.30 1.91
N ASP A 441 -0.13 -6.93 3.01
CA ASP A 441 -1.55 -7.20 3.21
C ASP A 441 -2.43 -6.38 2.24
N PRO A 442 -3.51 -6.92 1.66
CA PRO A 442 -4.44 -6.17 0.80
C PRO A 442 -5.06 -4.94 1.48
N THR A 443 -5.15 -4.93 2.81
CA THR A 443 -5.64 -3.79 3.60
C THR A 443 -4.57 -2.75 3.89
N PHE A 444 -3.29 -3.05 3.65
CA PHE A 444 -2.20 -2.11 3.86
C PHE A 444 -2.23 -0.99 2.81
N LEU A 445 -2.34 0.25 3.29
CA LEU A 445 -2.41 1.44 2.45
C LEU A 445 -1.01 2.01 2.23
N HIS A 446 -0.69 2.35 0.98
CA HIS A 446 0.54 3.06 0.67
C HIS A 446 0.59 4.40 1.43
N PRO A 447 1.68 4.73 2.14
CA PRO A 447 1.75 5.91 3.02
C PRO A 447 1.42 7.23 2.33
N VAL A 448 1.87 7.39 1.08
CA VAL A 448 1.63 8.60 0.26
C VAL A 448 0.28 8.54 -0.48
N THR A 449 0.05 7.54 -1.32
CA THR A 449 -1.16 7.51 -2.16
C THR A 449 -2.44 7.14 -1.39
N LYS A 450 -2.33 6.61 -0.16
CA LYS A 450 -3.44 6.16 0.69
C LYS A 450 -4.40 5.16 0.02
N LYS A 451 -3.92 4.47 -1.02
CA LYS A 451 -4.58 3.34 -1.66
C LYS A 451 -3.91 2.05 -1.24
N SER A 452 -4.66 0.95 -1.25
CA SER A 452 -4.08 -0.38 -1.08
C SER A 452 -2.94 -0.61 -2.08
N ILE A 453 -1.83 -1.21 -1.63
CA ILE A 453 -0.74 -1.60 -2.53
C ILE A 453 -1.26 -2.49 -3.68
N HIS A 454 -2.29 -3.30 -3.41
CA HIS A 454 -2.92 -4.20 -4.38
C HIS A 454 -3.64 -3.48 -5.52
N SER A 455 -4.15 -2.26 -5.31
CA SER A 455 -4.88 -1.54 -6.37
C SER A 455 -3.95 -0.88 -7.40
N HIS A 456 -2.68 -0.63 -7.04
CA HIS A 456 -1.70 0.02 -7.94
C HIS A 456 -1.29 -0.85 -9.13
N LEU A 457 -1.43 -2.18 -9.06
CA LEU A 457 -1.10 -3.07 -10.17
C LEU A 457 -1.97 -2.80 -11.41
N ASN A 458 -3.27 -2.51 -11.19
CA ASN A 458 -4.20 -2.23 -12.28
C ASN A 458 -3.90 -0.89 -12.95
N THR A 459 -3.49 0.12 -12.16
CA THR A 459 -3.04 1.42 -12.68
C THR A 459 -1.78 1.29 -13.54
N LEU A 460 -0.81 0.48 -13.10
CA LEU A 460 0.40 0.20 -13.88
C LEU A 460 0.08 -0.46 -15.23
N ARG A 461 -0.82 -1.44 -15.24
CA ARG A 461 -1.25 -2.18 -16.44
C ARG A 461 -2.06 -1.32 -17.42
N SER A 462 -2.80 -0.33 -16.94
CA SER A 462 -3.70 0.49 -17.78
C SER A 462 -3.04 1.73 -18.38
N SER A 463 -1.90 2.18 -17.85
CA SER A 463 -1.18 3.34 -18.38
C SER A 463 -0.59 3.07 -19.78
N THR A 464 -0.95 3.89 -20.76
CA THR A 464 -0.53 3.79 -22.17
C THR A 464 0.98 3.89 -22.37
N LEU A 465 1.70 4.57 -21.47
CA LEU A 465 3.17 4.66 -21.45
C LEU A 465 3.84 3.31 -21.13
N ASN A 466 3.16 2.44 -20.38
CA ASN A 466 3.70 1.13 -20.03
C ASN A 466 3.47 0.08 -21.10
N LYS A 467 2.70 0.31 -22.17
CA LYS A 467 2.58 -0.70 -23.24
C LYS A 467 3.92 -0.99 -23.93
N GLN A 468 4.81 0.01 -24.04
CA GLN A 468 6.17 -0.18 -24.59
C GLN A 468 7.16 -0.80 -23.58
N PHE A 469 6.93 -0.67 -22.27
CA PHE A 469 7.77 -1.28 -21.22
C PHE A 469 7.25 -2.66 -20.77
N SER A 470 5.94 -2.92 -20.87
CA SER A 470 5.29 -4.17 -20.48
C SER A 470 5.64 -5.32 -21.41
N GLU A 471 6.01 -5.04 -22.66
CA GLU A 471 6.50 -6.05 -23.61
C GLU A 471 7.90 -6.59 -23.23
N ASN A 472 8.65 -5.90 -22.36
CA ASN A 472 10.02 -6.28 -21.98
C ASN A 472 10.17 -6.81 -20.54
N GLU A 473 9.10 -6.83 -19.74
CA GLU A 473 9.12 -7.31 -18.35
C GLU A 473 8.45 -8.69 -18.20
N ASP A 474 8.99 -9.70 -18.89
CA ASP A 474 8.66 -11.10 -18.61
C ASP A 474 9.14 -11.45 -17.20
N LEU A 475 8.24 -11.33 -16.22
CA LEU A 475 8.43 -11.82 -14.87
C LEU A 475 8.15 -13.32 -14.81
N ILE A 476 9.22 -14.10 -14.89
CA ILE A 476 9.18 -15.56 -14.78
C ILE A 476 9.40 -15.92 -13.31
N ASN A 477 8.40 -16.50 -12.65
CA ASN A 477 8.56 -17.07 -11.31
C ASN A 477 9.50 -18.27 -11.39
N ILE A 478 10.46 -18.38 -10.47
CA ILE A 478 11.44 -19.46 -10.47
C ILE A 478 11.53 -20.15 -9.10
N ILE A 479 11.71 -21.48 -9.16
CA ILE A 479 11.95 -22.34 -8.00
C ILE A 479 13.32 -23.02 -8.19
N PRO A 480 14.37 -22.62 -7.43
CA PRO A 480 15.73 -23.12 -7.62
C PRO A 480 15.97 -24.48 -6.97
N PHE A 481 16.89 -25.25 -7.55
CA PHE A 481 17.33 -26.55 -7.00
C PHE A 481 18.76 -26.48 -6.40
N PRO A 482 18.93 -26.77 -5.08
CA PRO A 482 20.23 -26.73 -4.41
C PRO A 482 21.30 -27.62 -5.06
N ARG A 483 20.95 -28.85 -5.47
CA ARG A 483 21.86 -29.82 -6.10
C ARG A 483 22.60 -29.24 -7.33
N TYR A 484 21.97 -28.33 -8.06
CA TYR A 484 22.51 -27.74 -9.28
C TYR A 484 23.12 -26.36 -9.02
N ASP A 485 23.61 -26.11 -7.80
CA ASP A 485 24.18 -24.81 -7.39
C ASP A 485 23.20 -23.66 -7.68
N HIS A 486 21.89 -23.93 -7.55
CA HIS A 486 20.81 -23.01 -7.88
C HIS A 486 20.83 -22.44 -9.31
N LYS A 487 21.42 -23.16 -10.29
CA LYS A 487 21.45 -22.76 -11.71
C LYS A 487 20.33 -23.40 -12.54
N LYS A 488 19.66 -24.43 -12.00
CA LYS A 488 18.48 -25.08 -12.57
C LYS A 488 17.25 -24.65 -11.78
N PHE A 489 16.16 -24.40 -12.50
CA PHE A 489 14.90 -23.91 -11.93
C PHE A 489 13.69 -24.66 -12.51
N LEU A 490 12.60 -24.75 -11.74
CA LEU A 490 11.27 -24.74 -12.35
C LEU A 490 10.89 -23.29 -12.64
N SER A 491 10.25 -23.04 -13.78
CA SER A 491 9.96 -21.70 -14.27
C SER A 491 8.48 -21.57 -14.65
N PHE A 492 7.82 -20.52 -14.16
CA PHE A 492 6.40 -20.25 -14.38
C PHE A 492 6.14 -18.75 -14.66
N ASN A 493 5.81 -18.39 -15.89
CA ASN A 493 5.21 -17.13 -16.30
C ASN A 493 3.70 -17.08 -16.00
N PHE A 494 3.33 -16.73 -14.78
CA PHE A 494 1.93 -16.59 -14.38
C PHE A 494 1.20 -15.38 -15.00
N ASN A 495 1.91 -14.52 -15.76
CA ASN A 495 1.31 -13.31 -16.33
C ASN A 495 0.61 -13.57 -17.64
N THR A 496 1.29 -14.27 -18.54
CA THR A 496 0.72 -14.68 -19.83
C THR A 496 0.09 -16.06 -19.74
N ASN A 497 0.40 -16.83 -18.68
CA ASN A 497 0.04 -18.24 -18.54
C ASN A 497 0.62 -19.14 -19.64
N GLU A 498 1.65 -18.68 -20.36
CA GLU A 498 2.34 -19.39 -21.44
C GLU A 498 3.43 -20.33 -20.89
N ASN A 499 3.09 -21.13 -19.89
CA ASN A 499 3.99 -22.16 -19.34
C ASN A 499 3.54 -23.54 -19.74
N LYS A 500 4.47 -24.32 -20.30
CA LYS A 500 4.26 -25.75 -20.50
C LYS A 500 3.80 -26.39 -19.19
N THR A 501 2.72 -27.18 -19.26
CA THR A 501 2.30 -28.02 -18.13
C THR A 501 3.37 -29.08 -17.87
N LEU A 502 3.89 -29.14 -16.65
CA LEU A 502 4.91 -30.11 -16.27
C LEU A 502 4.28 -31.46 -15.95
N ILE A 503 4.90 -32.53 -16.43
CA ILE A 503 4.44 -33.91 -16.21
C ILE A 503 5.28 -34.55 -15.11
N MET A 504 4.60 -34.95 -14.03
CA MET A 504 5.17 -35.72 -12.93
C MET A 504 4.76 -37.19 -13.05
N GLY A 505 5.70 -38.07 -13.38
CA GLY A 505 5.50 -39.52 -13.56
C GLY A 505 5.60 -40.30 -12.24
N ILE A 506 4.59 -41.10 -11.92
CA ILE A 506 4.50 -41.86 -10.65
C ILE A 506 5.27 -43.19 -10.75
N ILE A 507 6.20 -43.42 -9.83
CA ILE A 507 6.86 -44.72 -9.61
C ILE A 507 6.59 -45.20 -8.19
N ASN A 508 5.67 -46.17 -8.05
CA ASN A 508 5.44 -46.85 -6.78
C ASN A 508 6.43 -48.00 -6.63
N THR A 509 7.23 -47.96 -5.57
CA THR A 509 8.17 -49.03 -5.18
C THR A 509 7.58 -49.95 -4.10
N THR A 510 6.26 -49.89 -3.88
CA THR A 510 5.54 -50.81 -3.02
C THR A 510 5.47 -52.21 -3.65
N PRO A 511 5.46 -53.29 -2.84
CA PRO A 511 5.25 -54.64 -3.33
C PRO A 511 3.77 -54.82 -3.72
N ASP A 512 3.41 -54.38 -4.92
CA ASP A 512 2.08 -54.59 -5.47
C ASP A 512 2.02 -56.01 -6.10
N SER A 513 1.45 -56.97 -5.35
CA SER A 513 0.90 -58.23 -5.88
C SER A 513 1.78 -59.08 -6.82
N PHE A 514 3.06 -59.27 -6.50
CA PHE A 514 3.86 -60.39 -7.00
C PHE A 514 4.77 -60.85 -5.86
N SER A 515 4.29 -61.81 -5.07
CA SER A 515 4.93 -62.30 -3.84
C SER A 515 6.27 -63.02 -4.03
N ASP A 516 6.79 -63.15 -5.26
CA ASP A 516 7.88 -64.09 -5.55
C ASP A 516 9.12 -63.49 -6.27
N ALA A 517 9.12 -62.20 -6.63
CA ALA A 517 10.29 -61.59 -7.30
C ALA A 517 11.14 -60.80 -6.29
N GLY A 518 12.38 -61.22 -6.05
CA GLY A 518 13.28 -60.57 -5.08
C GLY A 518 13.56 -59.08 -5.35
N LEU A 519 14.05 -58.36 -4.33
CA LEU A 519 14.27 -56.90 -4.34
C LEU A 519 15.05 -56.38 -5.57
N ASN A 520 16.05 -57.13 -6.05
CA ASN A 520 16.84 -56.74 -7.22
C ASN A 520 16.02 -56.70 -8.52
N LEU A 521 15.12 -57.66 -8.74
CA LEU A 521 14.24 -57.68 -9.92
C LEU A 521 13.24 -56.51 -9.89
N GLN A 522 12.78 -56.13 -8.70
CA GLN A 522 11.90 -54.98 -8.53
C GLN A 522 12.62 -53.66 -8.79
N LEU A 523 13.88 -53.53 -8.38
CA LEU A 523 14.74 -52.38 -8.68
C LEU A 523 14.99 -52.25 -10.18
N GLU A 524 15.40 -53.33 -10.85
CA GLU A 524 15.64 -53.33 -12.30
C GLU A 524 14.39 -52.94 -13.09
N LYS A 525 13.22 -53.48 -12.71
CA LYS A 525 11.94 -53.13 -13.32
C LYS A 525 11.57 -51.66 -13.09
N SER A 526 11.74 -51.17 -11.86
CA SER A 526 11.44 -49.76 -11.52
C SER A 526 12.37 -48.80 -12.27
N PHE A 527 13.67 -49.13 -12.33
CA PHE A 527 14.64 -48.37 -13.10
C PHE A 527 14.30 -48.36 -14.59
N LYS A 528 13.90 -49.51 -15.16
CA LYS A 528 13.49 -49.58 -16.56
C LYS A 528 12.25 -48.73 -16.86
N ASN A 529 11.30 -48.68 -15.94
CA ASN A 529 10.14 -47.80 -16.05
C ASN A 529 10.55 -46.33 -16.03
N VAL A 530 11.52 -45.95 -15.20
CA VAL A 530 12.07 -44.59 -15.17
C VAL A 530 12.72 -44.24 -16.50
N GLU A 531 13.55 -45.13 -17.07
CA GLU A 531 14.11 -44.92 -18.41
C GLU A 531 13.00 -44.66 -19.43
N ASN A 532 11.99 -45.52 -19.47
CA ASN A 532 10.86 -45.37 -20.40
C ASN A 532 10.16 -44.02 -20.22
N MET A 533 9.86 -43.59 -18.99
CA MET A 533 9.22 -42.29 -18.72
C MET A 533 10.11 -41.11 -19.14
N VAL A 534 11.41 -41.18 -18.92
CA VAL A 534 12.39 -40.16 -19.37
C VAL A 534 12.36 -40.04 -20.89
N TYR A 535 12.38 -41.17 -21.61
CA TYR A 535 12.30 -41.17 -23.07
C TYR A 535 10.91 -40.75 -23.60
N SER A 536 9.85 -41.01 -22.85
CA SER A 536 8.53 -40.44 -23.12
C SER A 536 8.48 -38.93 -22.88
N GLY A 537 9.43 -38.34 -22.15
CA GLY A 537 9.52 -36.89 -21.91
C GLY A 537 8.83 -36.42 -20.64
N VAL A 538 8.90 -37.21 -19.57
CA VAL A 538 8.56 -36.79 -18.21
C VAL A 538 9.46 -35.63 -17.76
N ASP A 539 8.91 -34.69 -16.98
CA ASP A 539 9.68 -33.57 -16.43
C ASP A 539 10.19 -33.91 -15.01
N ILE A 540 9.39 -34.62 -14.21
CA ILE A 540 9.69 -35.03 -12.83
C ILE A 540 9.30 -36.49 -12.61
N ILE A 541 10.15 -37.30 -11.99
CA ILE A 541 9.82 -38.65 -11.51
C ILE A 541 9.50 -38.58 -10.03
N ASP A 542 8.32 -39.04 -9.63
CA ASP A 542 7.88 -39.07 -8.23
C ASP A 542 7.90 -40.50 -7.69
N ILE A 543 8.81 -40.77 -6.76
CA ILE A 543 9.09 -42.09 -6.22
C ILE A 543 8.38 -42.22 -4.87
N GLY A 544 7.50 -43.23 -4.72
CA GLY A 544 6.79 -43.52 -3.48
C GLY A 544 7.12 -44.91 -2.94
N GLY A 545 7.56 -45.00 -1.69
CA GLY A 545 7.85 -46.27 -0.98
C GLY A 545 6.73 -46.74 -0.05
N CYS A 546 5.80 -45.84 0.29
CA CYS A 546 4.68 -46.11 1.18
C CYS A 546 3.36 -45.86 0.45
N SER A 547 2.40 -46.78 0.59
CA SER A 547 1.06 -46.58 0.05
C SER A 547 0.31 -45.54 0.88
N THR A 548 -0.33 -44.59 0.20
CA THR A 548 -1.19 -43.55 0.80
C THR A 548 -2.66 -43.77 0.43
N ARG A 549 -3.01 -44.94 -0.11
CA ARG A 549 -4.38 -45.30 -0.48
C ARG A 549 -5.26 -45.44 0.78
N PRO A 550 -6.55 -45.06 0.72
CA PRO A 550 -7.45 -45.23 1.86
C PRO A 550 -7.46 -46.67 2.40
N GLY A 551 -7.22 -46.81 3.71
CA GLY A 551 -7.17 -48.11 4.40
C GLY A 551 -5.85 -48.89 4.31
N SER A 552 -4.80 -48.33 3.70
CA SER A 552 -3.47 -48.96 3.71
C SER A 552 -2.77 -48.81 5.06
N LYS A 553 -2.00 -49.83 5.47
CA LYS A 553 -1.15 -49.77 6.66
C LYS A 553 0.19 -49.14 6.30
N PHE A 554 0.68 -48.25 7.15
CA PHE A 554 2.00 -47.69 7.02
C PHE A 554 3.09 -48.72 7.31
N VAL A 555 4.15 -48.68 6.52
CA VAL A 555 5.37 -49.45 6.73
C VAL A 555 6.29 -48.75 7.74
N ALA A 556 7.29 -49.46 8.24
CA ALA A 556 8.33 -48.84 9.06
C ALA A 556 9.19 -47.87 8.21
N PRO A 557 9.77 -46.79 8.80
CA PRO A 557 10.64 -45.87 8.06
C PRO A 557 11.80 -46.57 7.35
N ASP A 558 12.45 -47.53 7.99
CA ASP A 558 13.55 -48.30 7.39
C ASP A 558 13.11 -49.13 6.17
N GLU A 559 11.89 -49.65 6.19
CA GLU A 559 11.34 -50.40 5.06
C GLU A 559 11.03 -49.46 3.88
N GLU A 560 10.52 -48.26 4.15
CA GLU A 560 10.32 -47.23 3.12
C GLU A 560 11.66 -46.79 2.50
N LEU A 561 12.69 -46.55 3.33
CA LEU A 561 14.05 -46.22 2.87
C LEU A 561 14.63 -47.30 1.96
N ASN A 562 14.53 -48.58 2.36
CA ASN A 562 15.02 -49.71 1.59
C ASN A 562 14.35 -49.86 0.22
N ARG A 563 13.14 -49.31 0.05
CA ARG A 563 12.42 -49.32 -1.23
C ARG A 563 12.82 -48.16 -2.14
N VAL A 564 13.06 -46.97 -1.59
CA VAL A 564 13.25 -45.74 -2.38
C VAL A 564 14.72 -45.42 -2.66
N LEU A 565 15.61 -45.57 -1.68
CA LEU A 565 17.02 -45.15 -1.81
C LEU A 565 17.76 -45.87 -2.95
N PRO A 566 17.65 -47.22 -3.11
CA PRO A 566 18.38 -47.90 -4.19
C PRO A 566 17.98 -47.42 -5.58
N LEU A 567 16.71 -47.05 -5.78
CA LEU A 567 16.24 -46.53 -7.06
C LEU A 567 16.76 -45.11 -7.31
N ILE A 568 16.74 -44.23 -6.32
CA ILE A 568 17.29 -42.87 -6.43
C ILE A 568 18.77 -42.93 -6.79
N GLU A 569 19.54 -43.74 -6.07
CA GLU A 569 20.97 -43.93 -6.31
C GLU A 569 21.24 -44.50 -7.71
N ALA A 570 20.48 -45.51 -8.13
CA ALA A 570 20.60 -46.09 -9.47
C ALA A 570 20.35 -45.05 -10.57
N ILE A 571 19.31 -44.20 -10.43
CA ILE A 571 19.03 -43.10 -11.37
C ILE A 571 20.22 -42.14 -11.44
N ARG A 572 20.79 -41.75 -10.29
CA ARG A 572 21.93 -40.81 -10.24
C ARG A 572 23.24 -41.40 -10.74
N LEU A 573 23.43 -42.71 -10.61
CA LEU A 573 24.59 -43.44 -11.13
C LEU A 573 24.44 -43.84 -12.61
N SER A 574 23.28 -43.57 -13.23
CA SER A 574 23.05 -43.90 -14.63
C SER A 574 24.09 -43.27 -15.55
N LYS A 575 24.55 -44.06 -16.52
CA LYS A 575 25.44 -43.59 -17.60
C LYS A 575 24.69 -42.70 -18.60
N ASP A 576 23.37 -42.87 -18.72
CA ASP A 576 22.51 -42.04 -19.54
C ASP A 576 22.31 -40.67 -18.87
N GLU A 577 22.77 -39.62 -19.53
CA GLU A 577 22.69 -38.25 -19.02
C GLU A 577 21.24 -37.77 -18.83
N LYS A 578 20.30 -38.17 -19.69
CA LYS A 578 18.89 -37.77 -19.56
C LYS A 578 18.27 -38.37 -18.32
N VAL A 579 18.54 -39.65 -18.07
CA VAL A 579 18.08 -40.36 -16.87
C VAL A 579 18.74 -39.79 -15.63
N ARG A 580 20.06 -39.58 -15.65
CA ARG A 580 20.81 -39.04 -14.51
C ARG A 580 20.36 -37.64 -14.09
N ASN A 581 19.94 -36.80 -15.04
CA ASN A 581 19.58 -35.40 -14.81
C ASN A 581 18.07 -35.13 -14.68
N VAL A 582 17.23 -36.17 -14.75
CA VAL A 582 15.77 -36.03 -14.51
C VAL A 582 15.52 -35.51 -13.10
N LEU A 583 14.50 -34.68 -12.91
CA LEU A 583 14.15 -34.24 -11.56
C LEU A 583 13.49 -35.39 -10.80
N ILE A 584 13.90 -35.60 -9.55
CA ILE A 584 13.34 -36.65 -8.69
C ILE A 584 12.57 -36.02 -7.53
N SER A 585 11.31 -36.37 -7.40
CA SER A 585 10.47 -36.10 -6.24
C SER A 585 10.37 -37.36 -5.37
N ILE A 586 10.38 -37.19 -4.05
CA ILE A 586 10.12 -38.27 -3.08
C ILE A 586 8.73 -38.05 -2.47
N ASP A 587 7.80 -39.00 -2.70
CA ASP A 587 6.46 -39.03 -2.10
C ASP A 587 6.55 -39.66 -0.71
N THR A 588 6.74 -38.82 0.30
CA THR A 588 6.85 -39.23 1.70
C THR A 588 6.39 -38.13 2.65
N PHE A 589 5.75 -38.56 3.74
CA PHE A 589 5.35 -37.69 4.85
C PHE A 589 6.30 -37.79 6.06
N ARG A 590 7.43 -38.50 5.93
CA ARG A 590 8.41 -38.72 7.00
C ARG A 590 9.65 -37.89 6.79
N ALA A 591 10.04 -37.11 7.79
CA ALA A 591 11.18 -36.21 7.72
C ALA A 591 12.49 -36.97 7.49
N GLU A 592 12.69 -38.11 8.15
CA GLU A 592 13.90 -38.93 7.98
C GLU A 592 14.03 -39.51 6.56
N VAL A 593 12.92 -39.98 5.98
CA VAL A 593 12.90 -40.51 4.60
C VAL A 593 13.17 -39.39 3.61
N ALA A 594 12.54 -38.24 3.80
CA ALA A 594 12.78 -37.06 2.97
C ALA A 594 14.25 -36.64 2.99
N LEU A 595 14.84 -36.50 4.19
CA LEU A 595 16.24 -36.09 4.36
C LEU A 595 17.21 -37.05 3.67
N LYS A 596 17.10 -38.36 3.94
CA LYS A 596 17.99 -39.37 3.35
C LYS A 596 17.79 -39.47 1.83
N SER A 597 16.56 -39.30 1.33
CA SER A 597 16.27 -39.31 -0.11
C SER A 597 16.89 -38.10 -0.82
N VAL A 598 16.84 -36.91 -0.23
CA VAL A 598 17.51 -35.72 -0.77
C VAL A 598 19.04 -35.90 -0.76
N GLN A 599 19.61 -36.48 0.30
CA GLN A 599 21.03 -36.81 0.37
C GLN A 599 21.45 -37.83 -0.71
N ALA A 600 20.62 -38.82 -1.01
CA ALA A 600 20.82 -39.77 -2.11
C ALA A 600 20.63 -39.13 -3.50
N GLY A 601 19.98 -37.96 -3.56
CA GLY A 601 19.90 -37.14 -4.75
C GLY A 601 18.50 -36.82 -5.24
N ALA A 602 17.45 -36.99 -4.43
CA ALA A 602 16.14 -36.42 -4.71
C ALA A 602 16.21 -34.87 -4.76
N ASP A 603 15.40 -34.27 -5.63
CA ASP A 603 15.37 -32.83 -5.89
C ASP A 603 14.14 -32.13 -5.29
N ILE A 604 13.05 -32.85 -4.98
CA ILE A 604 11.77 -32.32 -4.48
C ILE A 604 11.25 -33.24 -3.37
N ILE A 605 10.65 -32.67 -2.32
CA ILE A 605 9.90 -33.42 -1.31
C ILE A 605 8.41 -33.25 -1.60
N ASN A 606 7.67 -34.35 -1.72
CA ASN A 606 6.23 -34.38 -1.89
C ASN A 606 5.54 -34.95 -0.66
N ASP A 607 4.95 -34.07 0.15
CA ASP A 607 4.26 -34.44 1.39
C ASP A 607 2.75 -34.19 1.27
N ILE A 608 1.99 -35.29 1.25
CA ILE A 608 0.53 -35.31 1.21
C ILE A 608 -0.15 -34.87 2.51
N SER A 609 0.61 -34.61 3.57
CA SER A 609 0.08 -34.35 4.93
C SER A 609 0.14 -32.89 5.35
N MET A 610 0.70 -32.00 4.53
CA MET A 610 1.01 -30.62 4.90
C MET A 610 1.88 -30.51 6.16
N GLY A 611 2.84 -31.41 6.34
CA GLY A 611 3.71 -31.48 7.51
C GLY A 611 3.00 -31.93 8.79
N GLN A 612 1.77 -32.46 8.71
CA GLN A 612 1.00 -32.86 9.91
C GLN A 612 1.36 -34.25 10.44
N PHE A 613 1.96 -35.11 9.63
CA PHE A 613 2.29 -36.48 10.06
C PHE A 613 3.67 -36.59 10.72
N ASP A 614 4.53 -35.61 10.52
CA ASP A 614 5.87 -35.53 11.12
C ASP A 614 6.26 -34.06 11.36
N ASP A 615 6.35 -33.67 12.64
CA ASP A 615 6.64 -32.30 13.05
C ASP A 615 8.04 -31.81 12.61
N GLN A 616 8.95 -32.73 12.22
CA GLN A 616 10.28 -32.38 11.72
C GLN A 616 10.31 -32.10 10.21
N MET A 617 9.21 -32.35 9.48
CA MET A 617 9.19 -32.21 8.02
C MET A 617 9.61 -30.81 7.57
N PHE A 618 9.07 -29.76 8.18
CA PHE A 618 9.42 -28.38 7.80
C PHE A 618 10.88 -28.01 8.13
N ASN A 619 11.46 -28.59 9.19
CA ASN A 619 12.89 -28.41 9.48
C ASN A 619 13.74 -29.02 8.37
N VAL A 620 13.42 -30.24 7.93
CA VAL A 620 14.10 -30.90 6.81
C VAL A 620 13.97 -30.08 5.52
N VAL A 621 12.78 -29.57 5.20
CA VAL A 621 12.56 -28.72 4.01
C VAL A 621 13.39 -27.43 4.08
N LYS A 622 13.48 -26.81 5.26
CA LYS A 622 14.31 -25.61 5.48
C LYS A 622 15.80 -25.92 5.28
N GLU A 623 16.28 -27.00 5.91
CA GLU A 623 17.70 -27.39 5.90
C GLU A 623 18.18 -27.82 4.52
N THR A 624 17.39 -28.65 3.84
CA THR A 624 17.72 -29.13 2.49
C THR A 624 17.56 -28.05 1.43
N GLY A 625 16.65 -27.08 1.64
CA GLY A 625 16.40 -25.99 0.69
C GLY A 625 15.73 -26.41 -0.62
N VAL A 626 15.33 -27.68 -0.74
CA VAL A 626 14.66 -28.22 -1.94
C VAL A 626 13.22 -27.74 -2.05
N PRO A 627 12.60 -27.76 -3.24
CA PRO A 627 11.17 -27.53 -3.37
C PRO A 627 10.34 -28.55 -2.60
N TYR A 628 9.18 -28.10 -2.14
CA TYR A 628 8.28 -28.82 -1.26
C TYR A 628 6.85 -28.72 -1.79
N ILE A 629 6.27 -29.87 -2.14
CA ILE A 629 4.86 -29.98 -2.47
C ILE A 629 4.08 -30.19 -1.17
N ILE A 630 3.19 -29.25 -0.87
CA ILE A 630 2.35 -29.25 0.31
C ILE A 630 0.93 -29.72 -0.08
N GLY A 631 0.66 -31.01 0.14
CA GLY A 631 -0.59 -31.66 -0.23
C GLY A 631 -1.64 -31.62 0.86
N HIS A 632 -2.84 -31.13 0.56
CA HIS A 632 -3.92 -30.99 1.53
C HIS A 632 -4.67 -32.31 1.79
N THR A 633 -4.77 -32.68 3.07
CA THR A 633 -5.55 -33.83 3.57
C THR A 633 -6.16 -33.51 4.94
N LYS A 634 -7.12 -34.34 5.38
CA LYS A 634 -7.62 -34.38 6.77
C LYS A 634 -7.47 -35.79 7.33
N GLY A 635 -6.91 -35.87 8.53
CA GLY A 635 -6.65 -37.15 9.23
C GLY A 635 -5.68 -38.06 8.48
N LYS A 636 -5.48 -39.26 9.04
CA LYS A 636 -4.59 -40.29 8.49
C LYS A 636 -5.33 -41.15 7.43
N PRO A 637 -4.62 -41.95 6.61
CA PRO A 637 -5.25 -42.68 5.51
C PRO A 637 -6.35 -43.69 5.85
N ASP A 638 -6.40 -44.16 7.09
CA ASP A 638 -7.46 -45.00 7.65
C ASP A 638 -8.71 -44.20 8.09
N GLU A 639 -8.55 -42.90 8.37
CA GLU A 639 -9.63 -42.01 8.85
C GLU A 639 -10.16 -41.04 7.78
N MET A 640 -9.33 -40.69 6.80
CA MET A 640 -9.57 -39.59 5.85
C MET A 640 -10.92 -39.68 5.13
N SER A 641 -11.42 -40.90 4.87
CA SER A 641 -12.67 -41.12 4.14
C SER A 641 -13.92 -40.63 4.91
N LYS A 642 -13.80 -40.42 6.22
CA LYS A 642 -14.87 -39.93 7.10
C LYS A 642 -14.77 -38.41 7.38
N LEU A 643 -13.70 -37.76 6.91
CA LEU A 643 -13.38 -36.35 7.21
C LEU A 643 -13.61 -35.44 6.00
N ASP A 644 -14.64 -35.72 5.21
CA ASP A 644 -14.98 -34.99 3.98
C ASP A 644 -15.93 -33.79 4.22
N THR A 645 -16.11 -33.35 5.46
CA THR A 645 -16.94 -32.19 5.79
C THR A 645 -16.10 -30.91 5.83
N TYR A 646 -16.56 -29.88 5.11
CA TYR A 646 -15.92 -28.56 5.02
C TYR A 646 -16.95 -27.47 5.32
N THR A 647 -16.57 -26.52 6.17
CA THR A 647 -17.46 -25.46 6.65
C THR A 647 -16.85 -24.08 6.45
N LYS A 648 -17.71 -23.06 6.39
CA LYS A 648 -17.29 -21.66 6.35
C LYS A 648 -16.44 -21.32 7.56
N ASN A 649 -15.52 -20.37 7.38
CA ASN A 649 -14.80 -19.80 8.51
C ASN A 649 -15.75 -19.14 9.51
N SER A 650 -15.56 -19.46 10.78
CA SER A 650 -16.26 -18.85 11.91
C SER A 650 -15.31 -18.07 12.82
N ASP A 651 -14.00 -18.10 12.57
CA ASP A 651 -13.01 -17.41 13.38
C ASP A 651 -12.87 -15.95 12.91
N PRO A 652 -13.25 -14.95 13.72
CA PRO A 652 -13.13 -13.53 13.37
C PRO A 652 -11.68 -13.05 13.29
N MET A 653 -10.71 -13.84 13.76
CA MET A 653 -9.28 -13.54 13.64
C MET A 653 -8.74 -13.81 12.24
N ILE A 654 -9.46 -14.61 11.45
CA ILE A 654 -9.08 -14.97 10.08
C ILE A 654 -9.91 -14.11 9.11
N ILE A 655 -9.24 -13.23 8.37
CA ILE A 655 -9.84 -12.52 7.23
C ILE A 655 -9.40 -13.24 5.96
N GLU A 656 -10.36 -13.78 5.23
CA GLU A 656 -10.13 -14.39 3.92
C GLU A 656 -10.33 -13.34 2.82
N HIS A 657 -9.44 -13.33 1.84
CA HIS A 657 -9.50 -12.45 0.68
C HIS A 657 -9.54 -13.29 -0.61
N PRO A 658 -10.62 -14.06 -0.85
CA PRO A 658 -10.76 -14.80 -2.09
C PRO A 658 -10.98 -13.86 -3.28
N SER A 659 -10.55 -14.25 -4.47
CA SER A 659 -10.77 -13.46 -5.68
C SER A 659 -12.24 -13.51 -6.10
N SER A 660 -12.95 -12.38 -5.97
CA SER A 660 -14.35 -12.26 -6.40
C SER A 660 -14.53 -12.54 -7.89
N GLU A 661 -13.55 -12.15 -8.72
CA GLU A 661 -13.55 -12.42 -10.16
C GLU A 661 -13.49 -13.93 -10.45
N HIS A 662 -12.60 -14.66 -9.78
CA HIS A 662 -12.40 -16.09 -10.04
C HIS A 662 -13.42 -17.00 -9.33
N GLN A 663 -14.20 -16.45 -8.40
CA GLN A 663 -15.31 -17.15 -7.76
C GLN A 663 -16.66 -16.94 -8.45
N SER A 664 -16.76 -16.08 -9.48
CA SER A 664 -18.04 -15.72 -10.10
C SER A 664 -18.81 -16.93 -10.67
N ASN A 665 -18.08 -17.94 -11.15
CA ASN A 665 -18.63 -19.12 -11.82
C ASN A 665 -18.79 -20.33 -10.89
N LEU A 666 -18.41 -20.19 -9.61
CA LEU A 666 -18.53 -21.26 -8.63
C LEU A 666 -19.87 -21.18 -7.90
N ILE A 667 -20.48 -22.32 -7.61
CA ILE A 667 -21.64 -22.37 -6.71
C ILE A 667 -21.19 -22.24 -5.26
N GLU A 668 -22.10 -21.89 -4.36
CA GLU A 668 -21.78 -21.61 -2.96
C GLU A 668 -21.06 -22.77 -2.25
N GLU A 669 -21.48 -24.01 -2.49
CA GLU A 669 -20.85 -25.21 -1.91
C GLU A 669 -19.37 -25.36 -2.36
N GLU A 670 -19.06 -24.98 -3.60
CA GLU A 670 -17.69 -25.04 -4.14
C GLU A 670 -16.80 -23.94 -3.57
N LYS A 671 -17.37 -22.75 -3.33
CA LYS A 671 -16.68 -21.65 -2.64
C LYS A 671 -16.33 -22.07 -1.22
N ILE A 672 -17.30 -22.58 -0.46
CA ILE A 672 -17.08 -23.07 0.92
C ILE A 672 -16.00 -24.13 0.96
N LEU A 673 -16.05 -25.10 0.04
CA LEU A 673 -15.05 -26.16 -0.03
C LEU A 673 -13.65 -25.60 -0.34
N SER A 674 -13.52 -24.80 -1.39
CA SER A 674 -12.22 -24.27 -1.81
C SER A 674 -11.62 -23.32 -0.78
N ASP A 675 -12.41 -22.42 -0.20
CA ASP A 675 -11.97 -21.48 0.84
C ASP A 675 -11.53 -22.23 2.11
N ALA A 676 -12.27 -23.27 2.53
CA ALA A 676 -11.87 -24.09 3.68
C ALA A 676 -10.53 -24.81 3.46
N ILE A 677 -10.31 -25.37 2.26
CA ILE A 677 -9.04 -26.01 1.87
C ILE A 677 -7.90 -24.99 1.88
N CYS A 678 -8.12 -23.82 1.26
CA CYS A 678 -7.13 -22.76 1.19
C CYS A 678 -6.76 -22.21 2.58
N LYS A 679 -7.74 -22.08 3.47
CA LYS A 679 -7.50 -21.69 4.86
C LYS A 679 -6.59 -22.70 5.58
N GLU A 680 -6.90 -24.00 5.49
CA GLU A 680 -6.11 -25.05 6.14
C GLU A 680 -4.67 -25.11 5.59
N LEU A 681 -4.51 -25.00 4.27
CA LEU A 681 -3.19 -24.86 3.62
C LEU A 681 -2.46 -23.59 4.07
N SER A 682 -3.16 -22.46 4.18
CA SER A 682 -2.56 -21.18 4.61
C SER A 682 -2.01 -21.27 6.02
N LEU A 683 -2.73 -21.94 6.93
CA LEU A 683 -2.27 -22.16 8.30
C LEU A 683 -1.07 -23.12 8.35
N ALA A 684 -0.99 -24.12 7.48
CA ALA A 684 0.18 -24.99 7.38
C ALA A 684 1.39 -24.25 6.80
N LEU A 685 1.20 -23.44 5.76
CA LEU A 685 2.25 -22.58 5.19
C LEU A 685 2.80 -21.59 6.21
N LEU A 686 1.92 -21.00 7.03
CA LEU A 686 2.34 -20.11 8.10
C LEU A 686 3.30 -20.81 9.09
N LYS A 687 3.01 -22.07 9.45
CA LYS A 687 3.93 -22.88 10.27
C LYS A 687 5.26 -23.13 9.56
N ALA A 688 5.23 -23.49 8.28
CA ALA A 688 6.43 -23.71 7.48
C ALA A 688 7.31 -22.45 7.39
N TYR A 689 6.70 -21.28 7.15
CA TYR A 689 7.40 -20.00 7.07
C TYR A 689 8.00 -19.58 8.40
N LYS A 690 7.30 -19.82 9.53
CA LYS A 690 7.84 -19.57 10.88
C LYS A 690 9.08 -20.41 11.19
N VAL A 691 9.17 -21.63 10.67
CA VAL A 691 10.36 -22.48 10.78
C VAL A 691 11.51 -21.93 9.92
N GLY A 692 11.19 -21.29 8.79
CA GLY A 692 12.14 -20.69 7.85
C GLY A 692 12.12 -21.29 6.46
N VAL A 693 11.10 -22.08 6.11
CA VAL A 693 10.84 -22.50 4.73
C VAL A 693 10.55 -21.25 3.90
N LYS A 694 11.19 -21.11 2.73
CA LYS A 694 10.97 -19.95 1.86
C LYS A 694 9.76 -20.18 0.96
N LYS A 695 9.01 -19.11 0.67
CA LYS A 695 7.87 -19.15 -0.25
C LYS A 695 8.23 -19.74 -1.62
N TRP A 696 9.39 -19.40 -2.17
CA TRP A 696 9.86 -19.93 -3.46
C TRP A 696 10.19 -21.43 -3.45
N GLN A 697 10.09 -22.13 -2.32
CA GLN A 697 10.19 -23.60 -2.28
C GLN A 697 8.82 -24.27 -2.49
N ILE A 698 7.71 -23.54 -2.34
CA ILE A 698 6.39 -24.14 -2.19
C ILE A 698 5.73 -24.44 -3.54
N ILE A 699 5.15 -25.64 -3.65
CA ILE A 699 4.18 -26.04 -4.68
C ILE A 699 2.93 -26.51 -3.94
N LEU A 700 1.75 -26.03 -4.33
CA LEU A 700 0.49 -26.39 -3.69
C LEU A 700 -0.12 -27.64 -4.33
N ASP A 701 -0.67 -28.54 -3.52
CA ASP A 701 -1.58 -29.60 -4.00
C ASP A 701 -2.88 -29.59 -3.16
N PRO A 702 -4.04 -29.22 -3.73
CA PRO A 702 -5.34 -29.26 -3.05
C PRO A 702 -5.77 -30.66 -2.56
N GLY A 703 -5.08 -31.72 -3.00
CA GLY A 703 -5.18 -33.09 -2.52
C GLY A 703 -6.39 -33.82 -3.07
N ILE A 704 -6.43 -34.04 -4.39
CA ILE A 704 -7.50 -34.82 -5.04
C ILE A 704 -7.53 -36.25 -4.48
N GLY A 705 -8.68 -36.65 -3.96
CA GLY A 705 -8.94 -37.97 -3.40
C GLY A 705 -8.50 -38.16 -1.94
N PHE A 706 -8.02 -37.11 -1.26
CA PHE A 706 -7.59 -37.15 0.14
C PHE A 706 -8.59 -36.44 1.04
N ALA A 707 -9.42 -37.16 1.79
CA ALA A 707 -10.53 -36.58 2.57
C ALA A 707 -11.51 -35.73 1.74
N LYS A 708 -11.80 -36.17 0.50
CA LYS A 708 -12.81 -35.58 -0.39
C LYS A 708 -13.62 -36.66 -1.08
N ASN A 709 -14.94 -36.47 -1.13
CA ASN A 709 -15.82 -37.33 -1.92
C ASN A 709 -15.79 -37.00 -3.42
N LEU A 710 -16.52 -37.77 -4.22
CA LEU A 710 -16.56 -37.64 -5.68
C LEU A 710 -16.90 -36.21 -6.14
N LYS A 711 -17.97 -35.63 -5.59
CA LYS A 711 -18.43 -34.28 -6.00
C LYS A 711 -17.40 -33.21 -5.63
N GLN A 712 -16.80 -33.34 -4.46
CA GLN A 712 -15.77 -32.42 -3.97
C GLN A 712 -14.49 -32.47 -4.83
N ASN A 713 -14.06 -33.65 -5.28
CA ASN A 713 -12.91 -33.76 -6.19
C ASN A 713 -13.13 -32.97 -7.49
N LEU A 714 -14.32 -33.09 -8.10
CA LEU A 714 -14.66 -32.32 -9.30
C LEU A 714 -14.77 -30.81 -9.01
N SER A 715 -15.29 -30.45 -7.84
CA SER A 715 -15.43 -29.06 -7.39
C SER A 715 -14.08 -28.38 -7.23
N ILE A 716 -13.10 -29.07 -6.64
CA ILE A 716 -11.73 -28.58 -6.49
C ILE A 716 -11.09 -28.32 -7.86
N MET A 717 -11.27 -29.24 -8.83
CA MET A 717 -10.73 -29.04 -10.18
C MET A 717 -11.28 -27.76 -10.83
N ARG A 718 -12.57 -27.45 -10.66
CA ARG A 718 -13.17 -26.21 -11.16
C ARG A 718 -12.69 -24.96 -10.41
N ALA A 719 -12.38 -25.11 -9.12
CA ALA A 719 -12.00 -24.01 -8.24
C ALA A 719 -10.52 -23.60 -8.31
N ILE A 720 -9.68 -24.27 -9.11
CA ILE A 720 -8.24 -23.99 -9.22
C ILE A 720 -7.92 -22.50 -9.50
N PRO A 721 -8.61 -21.79 -10.42
CA PRO A 721 -8.37 -20.36 -10.61
C PRO A 721 -8.64 -19.52 -9.36
N SER A 722 -9.63 -19.89 -8.56
CA SER A 722 -9.92 -19.25 -7.26
C SER A 722 -8.82 -19.57 -6.25
N ILE A 723 -8.39 -20.83 -6.17
CA ILE A 723 -7.32 -21.28 -5.26
C ILE A 723 -6.01 -20.54 -5.55
N LYS A 724 -5.59 -20.41 -6.81
CA LYS A 724 -4.36 -19.66 -7.20
C LYS A 724 -4.35 -18.21 -6.76
N ASN A 725 -5.54 -17.63 -6.56
CA ASN A 725 -5.71 -16.21 -6.22
C ASN A 725 -6.29 -16.01 -4.81
N TYR A 726 -6.28 -17.05 -3.97
CA TYR A 726 -6.68 -16.94 -2.58
C TYR A 726 -5.57 -16.30 -1.74
N SER A 727 -5.98 -15.50 -0.74
CA SER A 727 -5.08 -15.01 0.29
C SER A 727 -5.82 -14.84 1.63
N LEU A 728 -5.06 -14.81 2.72
CA LEU A 728 -5.58 -14.80 4.08
C LEU A 728 -4.73 -13.91 4.98
N THR A 729 -5.41 -13.15 5.83
CA THR A 729 -4.81 -12.37 6.92
C THR A 729 -5.23 -12.94 8.26
N LEU A 730 -4.26 -13.32 9.08
CA LEU A 730 -4.45 -13.67 10.48
C LEU A 730 -4.17 -12.44 11.35
N LYS A 731 -5.20 -11.96 12.05
CA LYS A 731 -5.05 -10.90 13.07
C LYS A 731 -4.37 -11.48 14.30
N ASN A 732 -3.51 -10.70 14.95
CA ASN A 732 -2.95 -11.06 16.25
C ASN A 732 -3.76 -10.40 17.37
N LYS A 733 -4.12 -11.16 18.43
CA LYS A 733 -4.99 -10.68 19.54
C LYS A 733 -4.43 -9.47 20.29
N GLU A 734 -3.11 -9.29 20.28
CA GLU A 734 -2.44 -8.30 21.11
C GLU A 734 -1.95 -7.06 20.36
N ASN A 735 -2.14 -6.95 19.03
CA ASN A 735 -1.61 -5.86 18.17
C ASN A 735 -0.08 -5.59 18.27
N LEU A 736 0.66 -6.32 19.11
CA LEU A 736 2.10 -6.16 19.32
C LEU A 736 2.94 -6.72 18.16
N ASP A 737 2.41 -7.72 17.44
CA ASP A 737 3.17 -8.46 16.42
C ASP A 737 2.73 -8.21 14.96
N GLY A 738 1.82 -7.28 14.71
CA GLY A 738 1.26 -7.05 13.37
C GLY A 738 0.48 -8.25 12.82
N ASN A 739 -0.25 -8.07 11.72
CA ASN A 739 -1.00 -9.16 11.09
C ASN A 739 -0.07 -10.07 10.25
N GLU A 740 -0.37 -11.37 10.22
CA GLU A 740 0.31 -12.35 9.37
C GLU A 740 -0.49 -12.54 8.07
N PHE A 741 0.17 -12.41 6.92
CA PHE A 741 -0.47 -12.47 5.61
C PHE A 741 0.11 -13.61 4.79
N ILE A 742 -0.77 -14.44 4.22
CA ILE A 742 -0.44 -15.56 3.34
C ILE A 742 -1.15 -15.36 2.01
N SER A 743 -0.41 -15.47 0.91
CA SER A 743 -0.95 -15.36 -0.44
C SER A 743 -0.52 -16.54 -1.30
N PHE A 744 -1.49 -17.16 -1.98
CA PHE A 744 -1.26 -18.26 -2.92
C PHE A 744 -0.87 -17.77 -4.31
N LYS A 745 -0.96 -16.45 -4.53
CA LYS A 745 -0.59 -15.83 -5.79
C LYS A 745 0.85 -16.22 -6.15
N ASN A 746 1.00 -16.68 -7.39
CA ASN A 746 2.24 -17.16 -8.00
C ASN A 746 2.86 -18.39 -7.32
N LEU A 747 2.09 -19.17 -6.57
CA LEU A 747 2.48 -20.53 -6.20
C LEU A 747 2.02 -21.51 -7.30
N PRO A 748 2.90 -22.39 -7.80
CA PRO A 748 2.50 -23.44 -8.74
C PRO A 748 1.53 -24.42 -8.08
N ILE A 749 0.59 -24.95 -8.86
CA ILE A 749 -0.34 -25.99 -8.42
C ILE A 749 -0.07 -27.31 -9.12
N LEU A 750 0.06 -28.36 -8.31
CA LEU A 750 0.07 -29.75 -8.71
C LEU A 750 -1.33 -30.36 -8.58
N LEU A 751 -1.73 -31.18 -9.55
CA LEU A 751 -2.91 -32.04 -9.45
C LEU A 751 -2.63 -33.49 -9.85
N GLY A 752 -3.06 -34.42 -9.00
CA GLY A 752 -2.98 -35.87 -9.24
C GLY A 752 -4.35 -36.53 -9.39
N THR A 753 -4.92 -36.51 -10.61
CA THR A 753 -6.21 -37.17 -10.90
C THR A 753 -6.06 -38.63 -11.38
N SER A 754 -4.86 -39.03 -11.79
CA SER A 754 -4.61 -40.28 -12.51
C SER A 754 -5.11 -41.54 -11.78
N ARG A 755 -5.92 -42.33 -12.49
CA ARG A 755 -6.50 -43.62 -12.04
C ARG A 755 -7.33 -43.56 -10.75
N LYS A 756 -7.67 -42.36 -10.23
CA LYS A 756 -8.44 -42.18 -8.99
C LYS A 756 -9.85 -42.78 -9.11
N ARG A 757 -10.39 -43.24 -7.98
CA ARG A 757 -11.66 -43.97 -7.90
C ARG A 757 -12.84 -43.20 -8.51
N PHE A 758 -12.89 -41.88 -8.33
CA PHE A 758 -13.99 -41.05 -8.83
C PHE A 758 -14.13 -41.13 -10.36
N ILE A 759 -13.02 -41.30 -11.10
CA ILE A 759 -13.05 -41.48 -12.55
C ILE A 759 -13.77 -42.79 -12.88
N GLY A 760 -13.36 -43.88 -12.23
CA GLY A 760 -13.99 -45.19 -12.41
C GLY A 760 -15.48 -45.19 -12.10
N THR A 761 -15.90 -44.50 -11.03
CA THR A 761 -17.32 -44.37 -10.69
C THR A 761 -18.13 -43.60 -11.75
N ILE A 762 -17.55 -42.60 -12.42
CA ILE A 762 -18.24 -41.82 -13.45
C ILE A 762 -18.27 -42.57 -14.78
N THR A 763 -17.18 -43.26 -15.13
CA THR A 763 -17.04 -43.96 -16.41
C THR A 763 -17.47 -45.42 -16.36
N ASN A 764 -17.96 -45.90 -15.21
CA ASN A 764 -18.22 -47.31 -14.92
C ASN A 764 -17.00 -48.23 -15.23
N GLU A 765 -15.80 -47.77 -14.84
CA GLU A 765 -14.55 -48.50 -15.02
C GLU A 765 -13.92 -48.87 -13.67
N ASP A 766 -14.17 -50.11 -13.25
CA ASP A 766 -13.74 -50.61 -11.94
C ASP A 766 -12.23 -50.89 -11.89
N ILE A 767 -11.60 -51.20 -13.03
CA ILE A 767 -10.17 -51.53 -13.11
C ILE A 767 -9.37 -50.23 -13.21
N SER A 768 -8.46 -49.99 -12.26
CA SER A 768 -7.67 -48.76 -12.22
C SER A 768 -6.85 -48.51 -13.51
N ASN A 769 -6.34 -49.56 -14.15
CA ASN A 769 -5.60 -49.48 -15.41
C ASN A 769 -6.50 -49.20 -16.63
N GLY A 770 -7.81 -49.46 -16.54
CA GLY A 770 -8.78 -49.13 -17.61
C GLY A 770 -9.13 -47.64 -17.68
N ARG A 771 -8.74 -46.84 -16.67
CA ARG A 771 -9.15 -45.44 -16.51
C ARG A 771 -8.32 -44.43 -17.32
N LEU A 772 -7.56 -44.88 -18.33
CA LEU A 772 -6.64 -44.00 -19.08
C LEU A 772 -7.39 -42.85 -19.77
N LEU A 773 -8.47 -43.15 -20.51
CA LEU A 773 -9.24 -42.13 -21.23
C LEU A 773 -9.92 -41.14 -20.28
N GLY A 774 -10.48 -41.63 -19.17
CA GLY A 774 -11.02 -40.77 -18.12
C GLY A 774 -9.94 -39.89 -17.49
N THR A 775 -8.75 -40.44 -17.25
CA THR A 775 -7.59 -39.66 -16.78
C THR A 775 -7.20 -38.58 -17.79
N ALA A 776 -7.09 -38.91 -19.07
CA ALA A 776 -6.80 -37.95 -20.14
C ALA A 776 -7.80 -36.78 -20.14
N ALA A 777 -9.10 -37.08 -20.04
CA ALA A 777 -10.14 -36.04 -19.95
C ALA A 777 -9.95 -35.13 -18.72
N THR A 778 -9.63 -35.71 -17.55
CA THR A 778 -9.36 -34.90 -16.35
C THR A 778 -8.10 -34.06 -16.47
N VAL A 779 -7.03 -34.56 -17.11
CA VAL A 779 -5.78 -33.80 -17.33
C VAL A 779 -6.04 -32.62 -18.24
N MET A 780 -6.75 -32.83 -19.36
CA MET A 780 -7.16 -31.75 -20.26
C MET A 780 -7.93 -30.66 -19.51
N ALA A 781 -8.89 -31.05 -18.67
CA ALA A 781 -9.63 -30.11 -17.84
C ALA A 781 -8.74 -29.39 -16.80
N CYS A 782 -7.80 -30.08 -16.16
CA CYS A 782 -6.86 -29.47 -15.21
C CYS A 782 -6.00 -28.39 -15.87
N ILE A 783 -5.54 -28.62 -17.10
CA ILE A 783 -4.80 -27.62 -17.88
C ILE A 783 -5.69 -26.40 -18.17
N GLY A 784 -6.92 -26.63 -18.62
CA GLY A 784 -7.89 -25.55 -18.85
C GLY A 784 -8.25 -24.76 -17.59
N PHE A 785 -8.25 -25.40 -16.42
CA PHE A 785 -8.41 -24.76 -15.12
C PHE A 785 -7.10 -24.21 -14.51
N GLN A 786 -6.02 -24.12 -15.30
CA GLN A 786 -4.74 -23.48 -14.94
C GLN A 786 -3.86 -24.25 -13.95
N SER A 787 -3.92 -25.59 -13.94
CA SER A 787 -2.93 -26.43 -13.25
C SER A 787 -1.56 -26.30 -13.91
N ASP A 788 -0.50 -26.28 -13.09
CA ASP A 788 0.88 -26.08 -13.55
C ASP A 788 1.63 -27.41 -13.70
N ILE A 789 1.33 -28.37 -12.83
CA ILE A 789 1.94 -29.70 -12.80
C ILE A 789 0.82 -30.76 -12.74
N ILE A 790 0.96 -31.84 -13.51
CA ILE A 790 0.04 -32.97 -13.50
C ILE A 790 0.78 -34.26 -13.11
N ARG A 791 0.24 -34.97 -12.10
CA ARG A 791 0.83 -36.21 -11.56
C ARG A 791 0.11 -37.44 -12.12
N VAL A 792 0.83 -38.27 -12.89
CA VAL A 792 0.25 -39.35 -13.70
C VAL A 792 1.07 -40.63 -13.75
N HIS A 793 0.38 -41.76 -13.99
CA HIS A 793 1.04 -43.06 -14.20
C HIS A 793 1.48 -43.26 -15.67
N ASP A 794 0.61 -42.90 -16.62
CA ASP A 794 0.76 -43.20 -18.06
C ASP A 794 1.39 -42.04 -18.83
N VAL A 795 2.68 -41.74 -18.57
CA VAL A 795 3.39 -40.55 -19.09
C VAL A 795 3.28 -40.40 -20.60
N GLU A 796 3.55 -41.47 -21.36
CA GLU A 796 3.57 -41.42 -22.83
C GLU A 796 2.24 -40.94 -23.41
N SER A 797 1.13 -41.56 -22.99
CA SER A 797 -0.20 -41.19 -23.47
C SER A 797 -0.61 -39.80 -23.00
N ILE A 798 -0.29 -39.45 -21.76
CA ILE A 798 -0.67 -38.15 -21.18
C ILE A 798 0.13 -36.99 -21.76
N LYS A 799 1.36 -37.21 -22.23
CA LYS A 799 2.13 -36.15 -22.88
C LYS A 799 1.41 -35.57 -24.09
N THR A 800 0.81 -36.41 -24.93
CA THR A 800 0.01 -35.97 -26.08
C THR A 800 -1.15 -35.07 -25.63
N ILE A 801 -1.80 -35.42 -24.51
CA ILE A 801 -2.89 -34.63 -23.94
C ILE A 801 -2.37 -33.29 -23.41
N CYS A 802 -1.20 -33.27 -22.76
CA CYS A 802 -0.60 -32.04 -22.26
C CYS A 802 -0.22 -31.09 -23.40
N LEU A 803 0.38 -31.61 -24.47
CA LEU A 803 0.71 -30.82 -25.66
C LEU A 803 -0.55 -30.19 -26.26
N MET A 804 -1.62 -30.97 -26.45
CA MET A 804 -2.89 -30.44 -26.97
C MET A 804 -3.55 -29.45 -26.00
N GLY A 805 -3.52 -29.72 -24.70
CA GLY A 805 -4.06 -28.83 -23.68
C GLY A 805 -3.32 -27.50 -23.61
N ASP A 806 -1.99 -27.52 -23.65
CA ASP A 806 -1.16 -26.32 -23.66
C ASP A 806 -1.37 -25.53 -24.97
N ALA A 807 -1.51 -26.20 -26.12
CA ALA A 807 -1.84 -25.53 -27.37
C ALA A 807 -3.21 -24.83 -27.31
N ILE A 808 -4.24 -25.50 -26.76
CA ILE A 808 -5.61 -24.98 -26.70
C ILE A 808 -5.78 -23.88 -25.65
N TYR A 809 -5.22 -24.05 -24.45
CA TYR A 809 -5.50 -23.18 -23.30
C TYR A 809 -4.40 -22.17 -23.01
N LYS A 810 -3.18 -22.38 -23.52
CA LYS A 810 -2.00 -21.57 -23.23
C LYS A 810 -1.30 -21.01 -24.47
N ASN A 811 -1.81 -21.30 -25.67
CA ASN A 811 -1.22 -20.91 -26.96
C ASN A 811 0.25 -21.35 -27.15
N ILE A 812 0.62 -22.50 -26.60
CA ILE A 812 1.96 -23.09 -26.75
C ILE A 812 1.89 -24.14 -27.87
N LEU A 813 2.45 -23.82 -29.04
CA LEU A 813 2.40 -24.67 -30.25
C LEU A 813 3.57 -25.66 -30.35
#